data_AF-A0A819ZFU7-F1
#
_entry.id   AF-A0A819ZFU7-F1
#
_cell.length_a   1.000
_cell.length_b   1.000
_cell.length_c   1.000
_cell.angle_alpha   90.00
_cell.angle_beta   90.00
_cell.angle_gamma   90.00
#
_symmetry.space_group_name_H-M   'P 1'
#
loop_
_entity.id
_entity.type
_entity.pdbx_description
1 polymer ?
#
loop_
_entity_poly.entity_id
_entity_poly.type
_entity_poly.pdbx_seq_one_letter_code
_entity_poly.pdbx_strand_id
1 'polypeptide(L)'
;MEQGEKNDVCSLCAVNKSTKICNSQTAGYKGLGFKAIFEKSDYVLIVTNNESFRFDAQYKFNWSWSEVDQTTWEYDNKRKFIYPWQICPIWTQNKQIPKSIRLAIQPHTFLFLQHIRQVEFVGIPSTSIIHREQKSDGSIKLLYNKNQSSRWLVSRREVLIPEEVRKDARLPEKLRNVSSTIIDLAAMLHKDNPRNFIPLSNNDSVLFAFMPTKISTYNLPLLVSANFLTNANREQIHTDSIWNQWLFECMPRETIEWAKELIKKPNWKKKAYELLPMPTQNRDSLATKYNQCCSNALNHTKFICNTRGEDLTLGEAIIDLNHLSNQQFIGTEPIRIYSLHQCAPQSRLLQSHPFVIDHHRLRELGVEIFTWEQAIDMVKSKEFQKKFSVDCNIQLISYLYDSKTDKEIAKLLHRIPFIMDRNKCLQIPTKICFPSKFNDISWYSNNTQEAYVHEDLMNKLQNHHIKWLEQLGVTFRTDLSFFHHTIIPQASTFINVENALHTIQRLCYLYVNGQIHSDDLKNLGELSLLTKANTLVPANRLYLSTEYEPSLSIDNYFPKMTHLFVPTSYMQNVFRIKWKHFFVSLGVQENINLIPLNDNGRLVQHYYEDQMKIIFCLNSNQVHRYKYKRTIKFLELTENNFDFARFFWQHAIQNINVRDLTKSEIAYWGQSNKRGAIFGSDVKTFPQWFVLNRPCIPVQILSSNDTYKKECLKSIYVYSNRLSPWIGHYLPTFECTPNGEPLSDEWLKFFKLKTELSTDDYIYILHQIYVRHQTGYDFENDLHIQKIYTNLLNILSNTDTNQRQLYREKCLSKIPIDLFETHVLTLLTTSSIDDYFIQLGIHVANNDSSNDQITKLIERDNLELFNRLPHFSLLCTPDELLIAGLEAQNSIWIGCIYHYTHLENAVSILRDQAIKSRHLCQTNNFKDSSAYDFMSAIDDQVNHYVRFYFRPKTSTQLNNENLGSNKSKKRNNYTPMCPIPIFFRLNLRVILNILDLKWKVSIDDMSSKKTEYDCTIDIIKRFDFCGLFNDLDTNRCKELEFLIENQLDLRLLPNDAITLVFQYCDAKESLESILSTQIYNCEIKRHYFGQNNRIFINHDSEQDHISVMIDGKTERQGEIFIVQIKSNENEKRNNLACKGNIDRIFHYDGITTIYGKAKQPDVFVAKQPYAVYYQYEKQSWLIYTNHNKPDLDDSYKTQYQEFILYD
;
A
#
# COMPACT_ATOMS: atom_id res chain seq x y z
N MET A 1 -71.97 4.89 69.69
CA MET A 1 -72.31 3.74 68.82
C MET A 1 -73.72 3.80 68.25
N GLU A 2 -73.83 3.83 66.92
CA GLU A 2 -75.09 3.54 66.20
C GLU A 2 -75.51 2.06 66.40
N GLN A 3 -76.79 1.73 66.14
CA GLN A 3 -77.35 0.39 66.42
C GLN A 3 -76.57 -0.77 65.73
N GLY A 4 -75.97 -0.51 64.56
CA GLY A 4 -75.11 -1.47 63.85
C GLY A 4 -73.77 -1.74 64.56
N GLU A 5 -73.09 -0.69 65.04
CA GLU A 5 -71.81 -0.79 65.75
C GLU A 5 -71.95 -1.52 67.09
N LYS A 6 -73.10 -1.34 67.77
CA LYS A 6 -73.41 -2.04 69.02
C LYS A 6 -73.49 -3.55 68.82
N ASN A 7 -74.09 -4.01 67.72
CA ASN A 7 -74.19 -5.42 67.39
C ASN A 7 -72.81 -6.05 67.13
N ASP A 8 -71.91 -5.33 66.46
CA ASP A 8 -70.55 -5.81 66.20
C ASP A 8 -69.71 -5.92 67.49
N VAL A 9 -69.80 -4.94 68.38
CA VAL A 9 -69.14 -5.02 69.70
C VAL A 9 -69.74 -6.14 70.55
N CYS A 10 -71.07 -6.32 70.53
CA CYS A 10 -71.73 -7.46 71.17
C CYS A 10 -71.26 -8.79 70.58
N SER A 11 -71.10 -8.90 69.25
CA SER A 11 -70.56 -10.09 68.59
C SER A 11 -69.09 -10.33 68.93
N LEU A 12 -68.29 -9.28 69.10
CA LEU A 12 -66.90 -9.38 69.56
C LEU A 12 -66.81 -9.86 71.00
N CYS A 13 -67.79 -9.53 71.86
CA CYS A 13 -67.79 -9.85 73.28
C CYS A 13 -68.54 -11.14 73.62
N ALA A 14 -69.48 -11.61 72.80
CA ALA A 14 -70.24 -12.82 73.06
C ALA A 14 -69.44 -14.11 72.80
N VAL A 15 -69.85 -15.19 73.47
CA VAL A 15 -69.42 -16.57 73.18
C VAL A 15 -70.43 -17.18 72.20
N ASN A 16 -69.95 -17.84 71.13
CA ASN A 16 -70.76 -18.52 70.11
C ASN A 16 -71.69 -17.68 69.20
N LYS A 17 -71.56 -16.35 69.14
CA LYS A 17 -72.24 -15.53 68.11
C LYS A 17 -71.29 -15.18 66.98
N SER A 18 -71.54 -15.69 65.77
CA SER A 18 -70.75 -15.40 64.56
C SER A 18 -71.64 -14.78 63.48
N THR A 19 -71.23 -13.63 62.95
CA THR A 19 -71.87 -12.99 61.78
C THR A 19 -71.46 -13.63 60.45
N LYS A 20 -70.51 -14.58 60.45
CA LYS A 20 -69.87 -15.14 59.24
C LYS A 20 -70.58 -16.34 58.62
N ILE A 21 -71.58 -16.92 59.29
CA ILE A 21 -72.22 -18.18 58.84
C ILE A 21 -73.24 -17.94 57.72
N CYS A 22 -73.82 -16.73 57.62
CA CYS A 22 -74.95 -16.45 56.71
C CYS A 22 -74.67 -15.41 55.60
N ASN A 23 -73.45 -14.85 55.51
CA ASN A 23 -73.16 -13.79 54.54
C ASN A 23 -72.23 -14.27 53.41
N SER A 24 -72.81 -14.44 52.21
CA SER A 24 -72.12 -14.85 50.97
C SER A 24 -71.05 -13.85 50.51
N GLN A 25 -71.12 -12.59 50.95
CA GLN A 25 -70.16 -11.53 50.61
C GLN A 25 -68.90 -11.54 51.50
N THR A 26 -68.82 -12.41 52.51
CA THR A 26 -67.65 -12.46 53.39
C THR A 26 -66.44 -13.08 52.70
N ALA A 27 -65.29 -12.40 52.80
CA ALA A 27 -64.00 -12.86 52.30
C ALA A 27 -63.51 -14.16 52.97
N GLY A 28 -63.17 -15.17 52.18
CA GLY A 28 -62.56 -16.43 52.62
C GLY A 28 -63.55 -17.51 53.09
N TYR A 29 -63.06 -18.76 53.15
CA TYR A 29 -63.81 -19.92 53.65
C TYR A 29 -63.43 -20.31 55.08
N LYS A 30 -62.24 -19.90 55.52
CA LYS A 30 -61.69 -20.14 56.86
C LYS A 30 -61.60 -18.78 57.56
N GLY A 31 -62.31 -18.58 58.66
CA GLY A 31 -62.21 -17.37 59.49
C GLY A 31 -61.55 -17.69 60.82
N LEU A 32 -60.47 -17.02 61.19
CA LEU A 32 -60.11 -16.92 62.60
C LEU A 32 -61.12 -15.96 63.22
N GLY A 33 -61.83 -16.43 64.25
CA GLY A 33 -62.68 -15.55 65.05
C GLY A 33 -61.81 -14.55 65.79
N PHE A 34 -62.35 -13.38 66.12
CA PHE A 34 -61.64 -12.35 66.89
C PHE A 34 -60.91 -12.93 68.11
N LYS A 35 -61.54 -13.90 68.80
CA LYS A 35 -61.03 -14.55 70.00
C LYS A 35 -59.68 -15.28 69.82
N ALA A 36 -59.30 -15.66 68.60
CA ALA A 36 -58.02 -16.32 68.35
C ALA A 36 -56.81 -15.41 68.65
N ILE A 37 -57.00 -14.08 68.66
CA ILE A 37 -55.92 -13.14 68.99
C ILE A 37 -55.38 -13.35 70.42
N PHE A 38 -56.24 -13.86 71.32
CA PHE A 38 -55.90 -14.06 72.73
C PHE A 38 -54.99 -15.27 72.97
N GLU A 39 -54.79 -16.15 71.98
CA GLU A 39 -53.74 -17.17 72.06
C GLU A 39 -52.33 -16.57 71.97
N LYS A 40 -52.22 -15.35 71.43
CA LYS A 40 -50.93 -14.68 71.14
C LYS A 40 -50.72 -13.39 71.91
N SER A 41 -51.78 -12.83 72.48
CA SER A 41 -51.70 -11.55 73.17
C SER A 41 -52.66 -11.49 74.33
N ASP A 42 -52.12 -11.15 75.49
CA ASP A 42 -52.84 -10.83 76.71
C ASP A 42 -53.40 -9.39 76.72
N TYR A 43 -53.21 -8.63 75.63
CA TYR A 43 -53.60 -7.24 75.52
C TYR A 43 -54.00 -6.87 74.08
N VAL A 44 -55.26 -6.51 73.85
CA VAL A 44 -55.80 -6.17 72.52
C VAL A 44 -56.54 -4.85 72.59
N LEU A 45 -56.06 -3.84 71.88
CA LEU A 45 -56.73 -2.54 71.76
C LEU A 45 -57.47 -2.46 70.41
N ILE A 46 -58.74 -2.06 70.45
CA ILE A 46 -59.58 -1.77 69.29
C ILE A 46 -59.89 -0.28 69.28
N VAL A 47 -59.69 0.37 68.13
CA VAL A 47 -59.99 1.78 67.91
C VAL A 47 -60.89 1.90 66.68
N THR A 48 -62.01 2.59 66.79
CA THR A 48 -62.98 2.83 65.71
C THR A 48 -63.60 4.22 65.89
N ASN A 49 -63.63 5.07 64.86
CA ASN A 49 -64.32 6.38 64.86
C ASN A 49 -64.15 7.21 66.17
N ASN A 50 -62.92 7.44 66.63
CA ASN A 50 -62.57 8.15 67.89
C ASN A 50 -62.98 7.46 69.20
N GLU A 51 -63.65 6.31 69.13
CA GLU A 51 -63.94 5.43 70.26
C GLU A 51 -62.85 4.35 70.36
N SER A 52 -62.40 4.02 71.58
CA SER A 52 -61.44 2.93 71.77
C SER A 52 -61.74 2.10 73.00
N PHE A 53 -61.54 0.79 72.89
CA PHE A 53 -61.66 -0.15 74.01
C PHE A 53 -60.62 -1.26 73.89
N ARG A 54 -60.20 -1.81 75.01
CA ARG A 54 -59.19 -2.88 75.06
C ARG A 54 -59.68 -4.11 75.80
N PHE A 55 -59.06 -5.25 75.52
CA PHE A 55 -59.14 -6.46 76.32
C PHE A 55 -57.76 -6.66 76.94
N ASP A 56 -57.69 -6.80 78.26
CA ASP A 56 -56.43 -6.73 79.00
C ASP A 56 -56.46 -7.73 80.14
N ALA A 57 -55.60 -8.76 80.06
CA ALA A 57 -55.53 -9.84 81.04
C ALA A 57 -55.06 -9.38 82.42
N GLN A 58 -54.31 -8.27 82.47
CA GLN A 58 -53.79 -7.71 83.73
C GLN A 58 -54.79 -6.73 84.36
N TYR A 59 -55.84 -6.34 83.62
CA TYR A 59 -56.85 -5.45 84.14
C TYR A 59 -57.74 -6.17 85.15
N LYS A 60 -57.66 -5.71 86.40
CA LYS A 60 -58.55 -6.15 87.46
C LYS A 60 -59.90 -5.44 87.28
N PHE A 61 -60.86 -6.16 86.72
CA PHE A 61 -62.23 -5.66 86.65
C PHE A 61 -62.78 -5.50 88.07
N ASN A 62 -63.55 -4.43 88.30
CA ASN A 62 -64.38 -4.33 89.49
C ASN A 62 -65.50 -5.36 89.37
N TRP A 63 -65.18 -6.62 89.71
CA TRP A 63 -66.13 -7.71 89.71
C TRP A 63 -67.03 -7.55 90.93
N SER A 64 -68.32 -7.35 90.68
CA SER A 64 -69.30 -7.33 91.75
C SER A 64 -69.48 -8.75 92.23
N TRP A 65 -68.76 -9.10 93.28
CA TRP A 65 -69.03 -10.32 94.00
C TRP A 65 -70.37 -10.15 94.71
N SER A 66 -71.31 -11.05 94.46
CA SER A 66 -72.67 -10.90 94.96
C SER A 66 -72.76 -10.96 96.48
N GLU A 67 -71.87 -11.73 97.14
CA GLU A 67 -71.98 -12.03 98.58
C GLU A 67 -70.65 -12.24 99.33
N VAL A 68 -69.54 -12.58 98.66
CA VAL A 68 -68.26 -12.92 99.31
C VAL A 68 -67.09 -12.28 98.54
N ASP A 69 -65.99 -11.94 99.22
CA ASP A 69 -64.82 -11.41 98.50
C ASP A 69 -64.14 -12.48 97.61
N GLN A 70 -63.27 -12.05 96.69
CA GLN A 70 -62.55 -12.96 95.79
C GLN A 70 -61.84 -14.08 96.56
N THR A 71 -61.20 -13.73 97.67
CA THR A 71 -60.42 -14.65 98.51
C THR A 71 -61.27 -15.79 99.06
N THR A 72 -62.46 -15.46 99.56
CA THR A 72 -63.42 -16.43 100.08
C THR A 72 -64.01 -17.28 98.96
N TRP A 73 -64.40 -16.68 97.84
CA TRP A 73 -64.93 -17.42 96.70
C TRP A 73 -63.91 -18.42 96.11
N GLU A 74 -62.64 -18.01 95.97
CA GLU A 74 -61.57 -18.88 95.45
C GLU A 74 -61.28 -20.06 96.38
N TYR A 75 -61.33 -19.83 97.70
CA TYR A 75 -61.20 -20.87 98.72
C TYR A 75 -62.36 -21.88 98.63
N ASP A 76 -63.60 -21.38 98.64
CA ASP A 76 -64.80 -22.22 98.59
C ASP A 76 -64.88 -23.07 97.31
N ASN A 77 -64.41 -22.52 96.19
CA ASN A 77 -64.44 -23.19 94.88
C ASN A 77 -63.13 -23.92 94.53
N LYS A 78 -62.13 -23.90 95.42
CA LYS A 78 -60.79 -24.50 95.22
C LYS A 78 -60.14 -24.16 93.88
N ARG A 79 -60.40 -22.97 93.36
CA ARG A 79 -59.86 -22.50 92.08
C ARG A 79 -59.63 -21.01 92.13
N LYS A 80 -58.55 -20.56 91.51
CA LYS A 80 -58.33 -19.12 91.32
C LYS A 80 -59.32 -18.59 90.30
N PHE A 81 -59.94 -17.46 90.62
CA PHE A 81 -60.82 -16.78 89.70
C PHE A 81 -59.98 -16.12 88.62
N ILE A 82 -60.22 -16.51 87.37
CA ILE A 82 -59.59 -15.89 86.21
C ILE A 82 -60.64 -14.98 85.58
N TYR A 83 -60.38 -13.69 85.56
CA TYR A 83 -61.23 -12.73 84.88
C TYR A 83 -61.43 -13.18 83.42
N PRO A 84 -62.66 -13.23 82.88
CA PRO A 84 -62.91 -13.58 81.49
C PRO A 84 -62.59 -12.39 80.58
N TRP A 85 -61.38 -11.86 80.71
CA TRP A 85 -60.93 -10.62 80.11
C TRP A 85 -61.02 -10.64 78.58
N GLN A 86 -60.98 -11.81 77.95
CA GLN A 86 -61.14 -11.99 76.50
C GLN A 86 -62.52 -11.57 75.97
N ILE A 87 -63.54 -11.48 76.83
CA ILE A 87 -64.91 -11.10 76.46
C ILE A 87 -65.37 -9.80 77.12
N CYS A 88 -64.53 -9.18 77.96
CA CYS A 88 -64.86 -7.98 78.72
C CYS A 88 -64.11 -6.76 78.14
N PRO A 89 -64.75 -5.92 77.31
CA PRO A 89 -64.10 -4.74 76.76
C PRO A 89 -63.95 -3.66 77.84
N ILE A 90 -62.78 -3.02 77.86
CA ILE A 90 -62.44 -1.93 78.76
C ILE A 90 -62.37 -0.65 77.93
N TRP A 91 -63.33 0.23 78.13
CA TRP A 91 -63.30 1.55 77.52
C TRP A 91 -61.97 2.25 77.81
N THR A 92 -61.27 2.65 76.76
CA THR A 92 -59.94 3.21 76.82
C THR A 92 -59.98 4.64 76.28
N GLN A 93 -59.41 5.58 77.03
CA GLN A 93 -59.31 6.96 76.56
C GLN A 93 -58.09 7.10 75.64
N ASN A 94 -58.16 7.99 74.63
CA ASN A 94 -57.10 8.17 73.63
C ASN A 94 -55.69 8.42 74.23
N LYS A 95 -55.60 9.00 75.44
CA LYS A 95 -54.32 9.24 76.14
C LYS A 95 -53.63 7.95 76.66
N GLN A 96 -54.37 6.85 76.77
CA GLN A 96 -53.90 5.57 77.33
C GLN A 96 -53.44 4.57 76.25
N ILE A 97 -53.47 4.96 74.98
CA ILE A 97 -53.06 4.13 73.86
C ILE A 97 -51.52 4.06 73.81
N PRO A 98 -50.90 2.87 73.92
CA PRO A 98 -49.44 2.73 73.86
C PRO A 98 -48.87 3.22 72.53
N LYS A 99 -47.81 4.05 72.57
CA LYS A 99 -47.15 4.67 71.41
C LYS A 99 -46.23 3.75 70.59
N SER A 100 -46.37 2.43 70.68
CA SER A 100 -45.45 1.50 70.02
C SER A 100 -46.12 0.20 69.60
N ILE A 101 -46.58 0.13 68.34
CA ILE A 101 -46.97 -1.12 67.68
C ILE A 101 -46.17 -1.20 66.38
N ARG A 102 -45.18 -2.11 66.35
CA ARG A 102 -44.34 -2.36 65.17
C ARG A 102 -45.01 -3.47 64.35
N LEU A 103 -45.45 -3.16 63.14
CA LEU A 103 -45.97 -4.15 62.18
C LEU A 103 -45.15 -4.09 60.89
N ALA A 104 -44.49 -5.21 60.57
CA ALA A 104 -43.79 -5.45 59.31
C ALA A 104 -44.79 -5.87 58.21
N ILE A 105 -45.77 -5.02 57.91
CA ILE A 105 -46.75 -5.29 56.84
C ILE A 105 -46.27 -4.60 55.56
N GLN A 106 -46.11 -5.37 54.49
CA GLN A 106 -45.71 -4.86 53.18
C GLN A 106 -46.87 -4.08 52.52
N PRO A 107 -46.64 -2.94 51.85
CA PRO A 107 -47.71 -2.15 51.23
C PRO A 107 -48.60 -2.89 50.23
N HIS A 108 -48.07 -3.89 49.52
CA HIS A 108 -48.82 -4.68 48.54
C HIS A 108 -49.84 -5.66 49.18
N THR A 109 -49.76 -5.91 50.50
CA THR A 109 -50.78 -6.68 51.26
C THR A 109 -52.18 -6.08 51.11
N PHE A 110 -52.29 -4.78 50.88
CA PHE A 110 -53.56 -4.07 50.80
C PHE A 110 -54.20 -4.07 49.39
N LEU A 111 -53.56 -4.69 48.39
CA LEU A 111 -53.98 -4.60 46.99
C LEU A 111 -55.36 -5.25 46.73
N PHE A 112 -55.58 -6.45 47.29
CA PHE A 112 -56.78 -7.26 47.06
C PHE A 112 -57.87 -7.08 48.13
N LEU A 113 -57.67 -6.18 49.10
CA LEU A 113 -58.66 -5.91 50.13
C LEU A 113 -59.80 -5.06 49.56
N GLN A 114 -61.04 -5.55 49.70
CA GLN A 114 -62.19 -4.98 49.00
C GLN A 114 -62.72 -3.67 49.63
N HIS A 115 -62.64 -3.56 50.95
CA HIS A 115 -63.26 -2.45 51.70
C HIS A 115 -62.25 -1.50 52.36
N ILE A 116 -60.95 -1.82 52.30
CA ILE A 116 -59.90 -1.03 52.95
C ILE A 116 -59.20 -0.16 51.91
N ARG A 117 -59.32 1.17 52.06
CA ARG A 117 -58.68 2.16 51.18
C ARG A 117 -57.45 2.81 51.80
N GLN A 118 -57.43 2.96 53.12
CA GLN A 118 -56.33 3.57 53.86
C GLN A 118 -56.10 2.81 55.15
N VAL A 119 -54.84 2.63 55.53
CA VAL A 119 -54.43 2.17 56.85
C VAL A 119 -53.39 3.16 57.38
N GLU A 120 -53.67 3.69 58.56
CA GLU A 120 -52.81 4.63 59.25
C GLU A 120 -52.20 3.95 60.49
N PHE A 121 -50.87 3.95 60.56
CA PHE A 121 -50.10 3.47 61.69
C PHE A 121 -49.69 4.67 62.55
N VAL A 122 -50.35 4.80 63.70
CA VAL A 122 -50.07 5.86 64.69
C VAL A 122 -49.22 5.24 65.82
N GLY A 123 -47.96 5.68 65.98
CA GLY A 123 -47.09 5.25 67.10
C GLY A 123 -45.79 4.50 66.75
N ILE A 124 -45.01 4.97 65.79
CA ILE A 124 -43.54 4.75 65.67
C ILE A 124 -42.99 6.15 65.26
N PRO A 125 -41.68 6.53 65.26
CA PRO A 125 -41.25 7.94 65.41
C PRO A 125 -41.79 8.95 64.36
N SER A 126 -42.45 8.47 63.31
CA SER A 126 -43.29 9.20 62.37
C SER A 126 -44.57 8.41 62.06
N THR A 127 -45.72 9.09 61.95
CA THR A 127 -46.99 8.51 61.45
C THR A 127 -46.78 7.93 60.04
N SER A 128 -47.13 6.65 59.85
CA SER A 128 -47.07 6.04 58.52
C SER A 128 -48.45 5.75 57.95
N ILE A 129 -48.73 6.16 56.72
CA ILE A 129 -50.02 5.99 56.05
C ILE A 129 -49.82 5.16 54.78
N ILE A 130 -50.54 4.05 54.68
CA ILE A 130 -50.70 3.31 53.43
C ILE A 130 -52.04 3.70 52.83
N HIS A 131 -52.03 4.28 51.63
CA HIS A 131 -53.25 4.70 50.93
C HIS A 131 -53.31 4.08 49.54
N ARG A 132 -54.48 3.52 49.21
CA ARG A 132 -54.82 2.95 47.91
C ARG A 132 -55.62 3.97 47.11
N GLU A 133 -55.02 4.47 46.03
CA GLU A 133 -55.65 5.44 45.14
C GLU A 133 -55.96 4.81 43.77
N GLN A 134 -57.21 4.84 43.34
CA GLN A 134 -57.59 4.38 42.00
C GLN A 134 -57.43 5.53 41.00
N LYS A 135 -56.76 5.26 39.87
CA LYS A 135 -56.49 6.24 38.81
C LYS A 135 -57.48 6.09 37.67
N SER A 136 -57.60 7.16 36.86
CA SER A 136 -58.50 7.22 35.69
C SER A 136 -58.15 6.21 34.59
N ASP A 137 -56.91 5.73 34.54
CA ASP A 137 -56.47 4.67 33.61
C ASP A 137 -56.80 3.24 34.09
N GLY A 138 -57.52 3.12 35.22
CA GLY A 138 -57.89 1.83 35.82
C GLY A 138 -56.79 1.21 36.70
N SER A 139 -55.62 1.82 36.80
CA SER A 139 -54.55 1.34 37.69
C SER A 139 -54.75 1.77 39.13
N ILE A 140 -54.16 1.01 40.06
CA ILE A 140 -54.19 1.24 41.50
C ILE A 140 -52.80 1.69 41.94
N LYS A 141 -52.70 2.88 42.53
CA LYS A 141 -51.47 3.42 43.11
C LYS A 141 -51.47 3.18 44.61
N LEU A 142 -50.42 2.53 45.11
CA LEU A 142 -50.18 2.33 46.54
C LEU A 142 -49.19 3.38 47.03
N LEU A 143 -49.63 4.20 47.97
CA LEU A 143 -48.86 5.27 48.58
C LEU A 143 -48.41 4.83 49.98
N TYR A 144 -47.13 5.02 50.30
CA TYR A 144 -46.59 4.93 51.66
C TYR A 144 -46.10 6.32 52.06
N ASN A 145 -46.70 6.93 53.07
CA ASN A 145 -46.35 8.26 53.59
C ASN A 145 -46.39 9.34 52.49
N LYS A 146 -47.46 9.33 51.68
CA LYS A 146 -47.67 10.19 50.49
C LYS A 146 -46.72 9.93 49.31
N ASN A 147 -45.68 9.12 49.49
CA ASN A 147 -44.78 8.70 48.42
C ASN A 147 -45.32 7.45 47.70
N GLN A 148 -45.13 7.38 46.37
CA GLN A 148 -45.55 6.22 45.59
C GLN A 148 -44.68 5.00 45.93
N SER A 149 -45.26 4.02 46.63
CA SER A 149 -44.61 2.74 46.91
C SER A 149 -44.61 1.86 45.68
N SER A 150 -45.76 1.70 45.02
CA SER A 150 -45.94 0.87 43.83
C SER A 150 -47.23 1.25 43.09
N ARG A 151 -47.38 0.77 41.86
CA ARG A 151 -48.57 0.97 41.03
C ARG A 151 -48.89 -0.34 40.33
N TRP A 152 -50.17 -0.69 40.24
CA TRP A 152 -50.62 -2.01 39.80
C TRP A 152 -51.79 -1.91 38.84
N LEU A 153 -51.82 -2.75 37.83
CA LEU A 153 -53.00 -2.98 37.02
C LEU A 153 -53.64 -4.30 37.46
N VAL A 154 -54.92 -4.29 37.81
CA VAL A 154 -55.62 -5.45 38.36
C VAL A 154 -56.73 -5.88 37.42
N SER A 155 -56.85 -7.18 37.18
CA SER A 155 -57.90 -7.81 36.40
C SER A 155 -58.59 -8.87 37.24
N ARG A 156 -59.92 -8.77 37.33
CA ARG A 156 -60.77 -9.69 38.06
C ARG A 156 -61.38 -10.68 37.07
N ARG A 157 -61.11 -11.97 37.26
CA ARG A 157 -61.55 -13.05 36.38
C ARG A 157 -62.52 -13.95 37.13
N GLU A 158 -63.73 -14.08 36.62
CA GLU A 158 -64.72 -15.02 37.16
C GLU A 158 -64.61 -16.35 36.41
N VAL A 159 -64.45 -17.44 37.15
CA VAL A 159 -64.24 -18.78 36.58
C VAL A 159 -65.32 -19.72 37.12
N LEU A 160 -65.99 -20.43 36.21
CA LEU A 160 -67.01 -21.43 36.54
C LEU A 160 -66.35 -22.68 37.13
N ILE A 161 -66.90 -23.16 38.24
CA ILE A 161 -66.35 -24.30 38.96
C ILE A 161 -66.95 -25.61 38.39
N PRO A 162 -66.15 -26.55 37.87
CA PRO A 162 -66.63 -27.84 37.41
C PRO A 162 -67.33 -28.63 38.52
N GLU A 163 -68.38 -29.39 38.18
CA GLU A 163 -69.12 -30.19 39.17
C GLU A 163 -68.24 -31.19 39.92
N GLU A 164 -67.27 -31.78 39.22
CA GLU A 164 -66.33 -32.77 39.75
C GLU A 164 -65.46 -32.18 40.87
N VAL A 165 -65.04 -30.92 40.72
CA VAL A 165 -64.25 -30.20 41.72
C VAL A 165 -65.11 -29.88 42.95
N ARG A 166 -66.40 -29.54 42.76
CA ARG A 166 -67.35 -29.25 43.86
C ARG A 166 -67.69 -30.48 44.71
N LYS A 167 -67.53 -31.70 44.16
CA LYS A 167 -67.82 -32.97 44.84
C LYS A 167 -66.72 -33.41 45.82
N ASP A 168 -65.58 -32.71 45.90
CA ASP A 168 -64.51 -33.05 46.87
C ASP A 168 -65.02 -32.86 48.31
N ALA A 169 -65.13 -33.97 49.05
CA ALA A 169 -65.61 -33.99 50.43
C ALA A 169 -64.71 -33.21 51.40
N ARG A 170 -63.47 -32.88 51.03
CA ARG A 170 -62.54 -32.06 51.82
C ARG A 170 -62.82 -30.56 51.70
N LEU A 171 -63.67 -30.14 50.76
CA LEU A 171 -64.02 -28.73 50.60
C LEU A 171 -64.90 -28.23 51.75
N PRO A 172 -64.73 -27.00 52.22
CA PRO A 172 -65.69 -26.32 53.09
C PRO A 172 -67.06 -26.17 52.41
N GLU A 173 -68.15 -26.30 53.18
CA GLU A 173 -69.54 -26.21 52.69
C GLU A 173 -69.80 -24.95 51.84
N LYS A 174 -69.23 -23.81 52.26
CA LYS A 174 -69.32 -22.53 51.53
C LYS A 174 -68.78 -22.60 50.10
N LEU A 175 -67.72 -23.37 49.86
CA LEU A 175 -67.12 -23.52 48.51
C LEU A 175 -67.84 -24.60 47.67
N ARG A 176 -68.59 -25.53 48.28
CA ARG A 176 -69.38 -26.54 47.57
C ARG A 176 -70.65 -25.93 46.94
N ASN A 177 -71.21 -24.92 47.59
CA ASN A 177 -72.50 -24.33 47.23
C ASN A 177 -72.41 -23.14 46.25
N VAL A 178 -71.20 -22.79 45.77
CA VAL A 178 -70.99 -21.72 44.78
C VAL A 178 -70.73 -22.31 43.39
N SER A 179 -71.23 -21.66 42.34
CA SER A 179 -71.07 -22.07 40.94
C SER A 179 -69.86 -21.44 40.23
N SER A 180 -69.35 -20.33 40.76
CA SER A 180 -68.18 -19.63 40.25
C SER A 180 -67.27 -19.16 41.39
N THR A 181 -66.00 -18.88 41.07
CA THR A 181 -65.04 -18.23 41.96
C THR A 181 -64.28 -17.15 41.20
N ILE A 182 -63.61 -16.27 41.95
CA ILE A 182 -62.82 -15.18 41.38
C ILE A 182 -61.32 -15.50 41.47
N ILE A 183 -60.60 -15.18 40.41
CA ILE A 183 -59.14 -15.08 40.35
C ILE A 183 -58.80 -13.61 40.02
N ASP A 184 -58.19 -12.90 40.97
CA ASP A 184 -57.68 -11.55 40.75
C ASP A 184 -56.19 -11.64 40.33
N LEU A 185 -55.87 -11.10 39.16
CA LEU A 185 -54.51 -11.02 38.60
C LEU A 185 -54.02 -9.58 38.71
N ALA A 186 -52.82 -9.35 39.22
CA ALA A 186 -52.26 -8.01 39.35
C ALA A 186 -50.84 -7.89 38.82
N ALA A 187 -50.68 -7.03 37.80
CA ALA A 187 -49.41 -6.73 37.16
C ALA A 187 -48.80 -5.44 37.72
N MET A 188 -47.52 -5.44 38.08
CA MET A 188 -46.84 -4.25 38.58
C MET A 188 -46.48 -3.31 37.43
N LEU A 189 -46.65 -2.00 37.66
CA LEU A 189 -46.27 -0.94 36.72
C LEU A 189 -45.01 -0.21 37.19
N HIS A 190 -44.18 0.22 36.24
CA HIS A 190 -42.97 0.99 36.53
C HIS A 190 -43.32 2.34 37.18
N LYS A 191 -42.52 2.74 38.18
CA LYS A 191 -42.78 3.96 38.98
C LYS A 191 -42.76 5.22 38.11
N ASP A 192 -41.74 5.34 37.26
CA ASP A 192 -41.50 6.54 36.44
C ASP A 192 -42.14 6.47 35.05
N ASN A 193 -42.46 5.26 34.58
CA ASN A 193 -43.09 5.03 33.28
C ASN A 193 -44.28 4.09 33.46
N PRO A 194 -45.43 4.60 33.91
CA PRO A 194 -46.60 3.79 34.27
C PRO A 194 -47.24 3.07 33.08
N ARG A 195 -46.67 3.19 31.88
CA ARG A 195 -47.05 2.39 30.71
C ARG A 195 -46.23 1.11 30.57
N ASN A 196 -45.23 0.84 31.42
CA ASN A 196 -44.42 -0.40 31.39
C ASN A 196 -44.79 -1.33 32.55
N PHE A 197 -44.83 -2.63 32.28
CA PHE A 197 -44.93 -3.66 33.32
C PHE A 197 -43.55 -4.00 33.88
N ILE A 198 -43.52 -4.41 35.14
CA ILE A 198 -42.34 -5.04 35.76
C ILE A 198 -42.77 -6.46 36.14
N PRO A 199 -42.28 -7.50 35.43
CA PRO A 199 -42.57 -8.88 35.81
C PRO A 199 -41.97 -9.16 37.20
N LEU A 200 -42.76 -9.80 38.05
CA LEU A 200 -42.33 -10.16 39.40
C LEU A 200 -41.37 -11.36 39.35
N SER A 201 -40.44 -11.39 40.31
CA SER A 201 -39.52 -12.52 40.47
C SER A 201 -39.29 -12.83 41.95
N ASN A 202 -38.95 -14.10 42.23
CA ASN A 202 -38.57 -14.59 43.54
C ASN A 202 -39.58 -14.18 44.63
N ASN A 203 -39.10 -13.57 45.71
CA ASN A 203 -39.87 -13.20 46.90
C ASN A 203 -40.99 -12.19 46.64
N ASP A 204 -41.01 -11.51 45.50
CA ASP A 204 -42.07 -10.56 45.16
C ASP A 204 -43.29 -11.24 44.51
N SER A 205 -43.16 -12.50 44.05
CA SER A 205 -44.23 -13.29 43.40
C SER A 205 -45.04 -14.12 44.39
N VAL A 206 -45.56 -13.48 45.43
CA VAL A 206 -46.32 -14.16 46.49
C VAL A 206 -47.75 -14.47 46.04
N LEU A 207 -48.23 -15.70 46.28
CA LEU A 207 -49.64 -16.05 46.10
C LEU A 207 -50.52 -15.50 47.23
N PHE A 208 -51.70 -15.03 46.88
CA PHE A 208 -52.67 -14.44 47.79
C PHE A 208 -53.88 -15.34 47.99
N ALA A 209 -54.27 -15.53 49.24
CA ALA A 209 -55.55 -16.08 49.65
C ALA A 209 -56.26 -15.03 50.52
N PHE A 210 -56.72 -13.94 49.89
CA PHE A 210 -57.06 -12.64 50.50
C PHE A 210 -55.88 -11.89 51.11
N MET A 211 -55.06 -12.59 51.90
CA MET A 211 -53.80 -12.11 52.46
C MET A 211 -52.62 -12.81 51.78
N PRO A 212 -51.41 -12.23 51.79
CA PRO A 212 -50.23 -12.87 51.24
C PRO A 212 -49.92 -14.17 52.00
N THR A 213 -49.65 -15.24 51.26
CA THR A 213 -49.09 -16.49 51.80
C THR A 213 -47.56 -16.36 51.90
N LYS A 214 -46.84 -17.43 52.30
CA LYS A 214 -45.37 -17.49 52.16
C LYS A 214 -44.93 -18.22 50.88
N ILE A 215 -45.84 -18.40 49.93
CA ILE A 215 -45.56 -19.14 48.69
C ILE A 215 -45.16 -18.16 47.59
N SER A 216 -43.87 -18.15 47.31
CA SER A 216 -43.25 -17.47 46.18
C SER A 216 -42.57 -18.43 45.19
N THR A 217 -42.61 -19.74 45.46
CA THR A 217 -41.83 -20.76 44.75
C THR A 217 -42.25 -20.95 43.30
N TYR A 218 -43.47 -20.57 42.90
CA TYR A 218 -43.94 -20.75 41.52
C TYR A 218 -43.47 -19.65 40.56
N ASN A 219 -42.93 -18.54 41.09
CA ASN A 219 -42.29 -17.47 40.33
C ASN A 219 -43.13 -16.92 39.16
N LEU A 220 -44.40 -16.61 39.42
CA LEU A 220 -45.33 -16.05 38.44
C LEU A 220 -44.97 -14.58 38.14
N PRO A 221 -45.16 -14.08 36.90
CA PRO A 221 -44.80 -12.71 36.54
C PRO A 221 -45.73 -11.64 37.15
N LEU A 222 -46.78 -12.06 37.88
CA LEU A 222 -47.83 -11.22 38.44
C LEU A 222 -48.27 -11.77 39.81
N LEU A 223 -48.97 -10.95 40.60
CA LEU A 223 -49.61 -11.42 41.83
C LEU A 223 -50.94 -12.09 41.49
N VAL A 224 -51.17 -13.28 42.03
CA VAL A 224 -52.44 -14.00 41.90
C VAL A 224 -53.12 -14.07 43.26
N SER A 225 -54.36 -13.59 43.33
CA SER A 225 -55.24 -13.80 44.48
C SER A 225 -56.42 -14.68 44.09
N ALA A 226 -56.59 -15.79 44.80
CA ALA A 226 -57.70 -16.71 44.60
C ALA A 226 -58.12 -17.36 45.93
N ASN A 227 -59.24 -18.09 45.91
CA ASN A 227 -59.74 -18.84 47.07
C ASN A 227 -58.93 -20.14 47.33
N PHE A 228 -57.61 -20.04 47.50
CA PHE A 228 -56.76 -21.20 47.76
C PHE A 228 -57.08 -21.89 49.09
N LEU A 229 -57.13 -23.22 49.09
CA LEU A 229 -57.16 -23.99 50.33
C LEU A 229 -55.80 -23.92 51.01
N THR A 230 -55.78 -23.38 52.23
CA THR A 230 -54.59 -23.17 53.06
C THR A 230 -54.60 -24.03 54.32
N ASN A 231 -53.40 -24.28 54.84
CA ASN A 231 -53.17 -24.98 56.11
C ASN A 231 -53.67 -24.17 57.34
N ALA A 232 -53.38 -24.60 58.56
CA ALA A 232 -53.87 -23.93 59.78
C ALA A 232 -53.33 -22.51 59.95
N ASN A 233 -52.03 -22.30 59.71
CA ASN A 233 -51.37 -21.00 59.86
C ASN A 233 -51.50 -20.07 58.63
N ARG A 234 -52.09 -20.55 57.53
CA ARG A 234 -52.34 -19.80 56.27
C ARG A 234 -51.11 -19.35 55.51
N GLU A 235 -49.94 -19.88 55.87
CA GLU A 235 -48.70 -19.54 55.19
C GLU A 235 -48.45 -20.45 53.98
N GLN A 236 -49.08 -21.63 53.95
CA GLN A 236 -48.95 -22.63 52.89
C GLN A 236 -50.32 -23.04 52.33
N ILE A 237 -50.33 -23.56 51.11
CA ILE A 237 -51.51 -24.10 50.40
C ILE A 237 -51.41 -25.61 50.27
N HIS A 238 -52.56 -26.28 50.19
CA HIS A 238 -52.64 -27.73 50.01
C HIS A 238 -52.34 -28.11 48.55
N THR A 239 -51.23 -28.79 48.30
CA THR A 239 -50.79 -29.20 46.95
C THR A 239 -51.58 -30.39 46.40
N ASP A 240 -52.08 -31.25 47.29
CA ASP A 240 -52.86 -32.46 47.01
C ASP A 240 -54.37 -32.21 46.85
N SER A 241 -54.81 -30.96 47.05
CA SER A 241 -56.21 -30.58 46.89
C SER A 241 -56.61 -30.47 45.42
N ILE A 242 -57.69 -31.16 45.03
CA ILE A 242 -58.27 -31.08 43.67
C ILE A 242 -58.66 -29.64 43.34
N TRP A 243 -59.18 -28.89 44.32
CA TRP A 243 -59.55 -27.49 44.16
C TRP A 243 -58.35 -26.59 43.83
N ASN A 244 -57.24 -26.71 44.57
CA ASN A 244 -56.05 -25.92 44.28
C ASN A 244 -55.40 -26.33 42.97
N GLN A 245 -55.37 -27.62 42.65
CA GLN A 245 -54.90 -28.13 41.36
C GLN A 245 -55.71 -27.52 40.20
N TRP A 246 -57.03 -27.47 40.32
CA TRP A 246 -57.92 -26.84 39.35
C TRP A 246 -57.67 -25.31 39.24
N LEU A 247 -57.51 -24.60 40.35
CA LEU A 247 -57.17 -23.17 40.31
C LEU A 247 -55.84 -22.92 39.58
N PHE A 248 -54.82 -23.74 39.82
CA PHE A 248 -53.53 -23.69 39.12
C PHE A 248 -53.65 -24.00 37.63
N GLU A 249 -54.62 -24.84 37.24
CA GLU A 249 -54.98 -25.07 35.84
C GLU A 249 -55.61 -23.82 35.19
N CYS A 250 -56.46 -23.09 35.93
CA CYS A 250 -57.13 -21.89 35.42
C CYS A 250 -56.20 -20.67 35.28
N MET A 251 -55.26 -20.48 36.21
CA MET A 251 -54.37 -19.31 36.24
C MET A 251 -53.69 -18.95 34.91
N PRO A 252 -52.96 -19.87 34.23
CA PRO A 252 -52.24 -19.51 33.01
C PRO A 252 -53.20 -19.14 31.88
N ARG A 253 -54.35 -19.84 31.78
CA ARG A 253 -55.39 -19.54 30.78
C ARG A 253 -55.94 -18.13 30.95
N GLU A 254 -56.35 -17.78 32.17
CA GLU A 254 -56.89 -16.45 32.46
C GLU A 254 -55.86 -15.34 32.30
N THR A 255 -54.58 -15.65 32.56
CA THR A 255 -53.48 -14.71 32.32
C THR A 255 -53.28 -14.45 30.83
N ILE A 256 -53.32 -15.48 29.98
CA ILE A 256 -53.18 -15.34 28.52
C ILE A 256 -54.37 -14.57 27.93
N GLU A 257 -55.60 -14.86 28.37
CA GLU A 257 -56.78 -14.11 27.93
C GLU A 257 -56.71 -12.63 28.34
N TRP A 258 -56.26 -12.35 29.58
CA TRP A 258 -56.06 -10.98 30.00
C TRP A 258 -54.94 -10.27 29.20
N ALA A 259 -53.82 -10.95 28.93
CA ALA A 259 -52.76 -10.42 28.08
C ALA A 259 -53.29 -10.11 26.67
N LYS A 260 -54.10 -11.00 26.08
CA LYS A 260 -54.76 -10.80 24.77
C LYS A 260 -55.65 -9.56 24.75
N GLU A 261 -56.46 -9.33 25.79
CA GLU A 261 -57.25 -8.10 25.93
C GLU A 261 -56.38 -6.84 26.01
N LEU A 262 -55.25 -6.91 26.71
CA LEU A 262 -54.31 -5.81 26.83
C LEU A 262 -53.56 -5.53 25.52
N ILE A 263 -53.19 -6.56 24.75
CA ILE A 263 -52.51 -6.41 23.46
C ILE A 263 -53.36 -5.58 22.47
N LYS A 264 -54.69 -5.70 22.54
CA LYS A 264 -55.63 -4.93 21.71
C LYS A 264 -55.72 -3.45 22.12
N LYS A 265 -55.25 -3.09 23.32
CA LYS A 265 -55.25 -1.69 23.79
C LYS A 265 -53.95 -1.00 23.35
N PRO A 266 -54.01 0.18 22.69
CA PRO A 266 -52.82 0.89 22.20
C PRO A 266 -51.77 1.17 23.29
N ASN A 267 -52.24 1.44 24.52
CA ASN A 267 -51.38 1.74 25.66
C ASN A 267 -50.52 0.55 26.11
N TRP A 268 -50.92 -0.69 25.79
CA TRP A 268 -50.34 -1.92 26.33
C TRP A 268 -49.83 -2.90 25.26
N LYS A 269 -50.13 -2.66 23.97
CA LYS A 269 -49.85 -3.55 22.81
C LYS A 269 -48.59 -4.40 22.92
N LYS A 270 -47.40 -3.79 22.94
CA LYS A 270 -46.12 -4.53 22.97
C LYS A 270 -45.80 -5.09 24.36
N LYS A 271 -46.27 -4.44 25.42
CA LYS A 271 -45.79 -4.64 26.79
C LYS A 271 -46.59 -5.69 27.53
N ALA A 272 -47.82 -5.93 27.11
CA ALA A 272 -48.67 -6.99 27.65
C ALA A 272 -48.05 -8.39 27.47
N TYR A 273 -47.12 -8.57 26.52
CA TYR A 273 -46.38 -9.82 26.38
C TYR A 273 -45.53 -10.16 27.61
N GLU A 274 -45.08 -9.18 28.40
CA GLU A 274 -44.38 -9.39 29.69
C GLU A 274 -45.19 -10.21 30.70
N LEU A 275 -46.52 -10.20 30.57
CA LEU A 275 -47.43 -10.88 31.49
C LEU A 275 -47.65 -12.34 31.12
N LEU A 276 -47.19 -12.78 29.94
CA LEU A 276 -47.42 -14.14 29.48
C LEU A 276 -46.82 -15.16 30.47
N PRO A 277 -47.60 -16.18 30.87
CA PRO A 277 -47.13 -17.19 31.81
C PRO A 277 -46.02 -18.03 31.18
N MET A 278 -45.07 -18.48 32.01
CA MET A 278 -44.08 -19.49 31.63
C MET A 278 -44.27 -20.74 32.47
N PRO A 279 -43.90 -21.92 31.96
CA PRO A 279 -43.86 -23.13 32.76
C PRO A 279 -42.98 -22.93 34.01
N THR A 280 -43.52 -23.29 35.17
CA THR A 280 -42.78 -23.26 36.44
C THR A 280 -41.84 -24.46 36.54
N GLN A 281 -40.69 -24.29 37.19
CA GLN A 281 -39.70 -25.36 37.39
C GLN A 281 -40.06 -26.32 38.54
N ASN A 282 -41.10 -26.00 39.31
CA ASN A 282 -41.55 -26.82 40.43
C ASN A 282 -42.06 -28.18 39.94
N ARG A 283 -41.89 -29.21 40.77
CA ARG A 283 -42.21 -30.61 40.42
C ARG A 283 -43.42 -31.18 41.17
N ASP A 284 -44.17 -30.34 41.89
CA ASP A 284 -45.36 -30.78 42.61
C ASP A 284 -46.59 -30.93 41.69
N SER A 285 -47.68 -31.45 42.25
CA SER A 285 -48.96 -31.65 41.56
C SER A 285 -49.58 -30.36 41.04
N LEU A 286 -49.41 -29.23 41.74
CA LEU A 286 -49.94 -27.93 41.32
C LEU A 286 -49.17 -27.41 40.10
N ALA A 287 -47.84 -27.48 40.15
CA ALA A 287 -46.94 -27.12 39.06
C ALA A 287 -47.22 -27.96 37.81
N THR A 288 -47.48 -29.26 37.98
CA THR A 288 -47.82 -30.15 36.88
C THR A 288 -49.09 -29.70 36.17
N LYS A 289 -50.16 -29.40 36.93
CA LYS A 289 -51.43 -28.91 36.38
C LYS A 289 -51.31 -27.53 35.73
N TYR A 290 -50.58 -26.62 36.37
CA TYR A 290 -50.27 -25.32 35.80
C TYR A 290 -49.50 -25.45 34.49
N ASN A 291 -48.41 -26.23 34.44
CA ASN A 291 -47.57 -26.40 33.25
C ASN A 291 -48.33 -27.07 32.09
N GLN A 292 -49.14 -28.10 32.38
CA GLN A 292 -49.98 -28.75 31.38
C GLN A 292 -50.93 -27.76 30.71
N CYS A 293 -51.65 -26.95 31.51
CA CYS A 293 -52.57 -25.96 30.95
C CYS A 293 -51.84 -24.79 30.31
N CYS A 294 -50.72 -24.34 30.88
CA CYS A 294 -49.88 -23.27 30.34
C CYS A 294 -49.42 -23.59 28.93
N SER A 295 -48.76 -24.73 28.71
CA SER A 295 -48.30 -25.14 27.36
C SER A 295 -49.47 -25.33 26.39
N ASN A 296 -50.58 -25.92 26.84
CA ASN A 296 -51.76 -26.10 26.00
C ASN A 296 -52.37 -24.75 25.56
N ALA A 297 -52.59 -23.83 26.51
CA ALA A 297 -53.16 -22.52 26.23
C ALA A 297 -52.23 -21.66 25.37
N LEU A 298 -50.92 -21.70 25.61
CA LEU A 298 -49.93 -20.98 24.80
C LEU A 298 -49.92 -21.45 23.33
N ASN A 299 -50.06 -22.75 23.09
CA ASN A 299 -50.00 -23.30 21.73
C ASN A 299 -51.31 -23.14 20.94
N HIS A 300 -52.46 -23.10 21.61
CA HIS A 300 -53.77 -23.11 20.93
C HIS A 300 -54.50 -21.76 20.95
N THR A 301 -54.16 -20.85 21.88
CA THR A 301 -54.79 -19.53 21.95
C THR A 301 -54.14 -18.58 20.95
N LYS A 302 -54.98 -17.91 20.14
CA LYS A 302 -54.53 -16.81 19.27
C LYS A 302 -54.43 -15.51 20.07
N PHE A 303 -53.22 -15.17 20.49
CA PHE A 303 -52.94 -13.97 21.29
C PHE A 303 -51.83 -13.09 20.72
N ILE A 304 -51.09 -13.55 19.71
CA ILE A 304 -49.98 -12.78 19.12
C ILE A 304 -50.50 -11.98 17.93
N CYS A 305 -50.34 -10.67 17.96
CA CYS A 305 -50.82 -9.81 16.88
C CYS A 305 -49.74 -9.62 15.80
N ASN A 306 -50.01 -10.00 14.56
CA ASN A 306 -49.12 -9.75 13.42
C ASN A 306 -49.13 -8.28 12.98
N THR A 307 -48.26 -7.94 12.02
CA THR A 307 -48.17 -6.57 11.48
C THR A 307 -49.45 -6.08 10.78
N ARG A 308 -50.36 -6.98 10.39
CA ARG A 308 -51.67 -6.66 9.78
C ARG A 308 -52.82 -6.55 10.77
N GLY A 309 -52.58 -6.85 12.05
CA GLY A 309 -53.63 -6.83 13.09
C GLY A 309 -54.37 -8.15 13.26
N GLU A 310 -53.93 -9.24 12.63
CA GLU A 310 -54.51 -10.58 12.77
C GLU A 310 -53.94 -11.27 14.01
N ASP A 311 -54.79 -12.01 14.73
CA ASP A 311 -54.42 -12.77 15.93
C ASP A 311 -53.86 -14.17 15.53
N LEU A 312 -52.66 -14.50 15.98
CA LEU A 312 -51.90 -15.72 15.67
C LEU A 312 -51.60 -16.55 16.93
N THR A 313 -51.42 -17.86 16.74
CA THR A 313 -50.80 -18.76 17.74
C THR A 313 -49.26 -18.69 17.69
N LEU A 314 -48.57 -19.30 18.67
CA LEU A 314 -47.10 -19.38 18.68
C LEU A 314 -46.53 -20.01 17.40
N GLY A 315 -47.12 -21.11 16.93
CA GLY A 315 -46.68 -21.83 15.72
C GLY A 315 -47.08 -21.16 14.40
N GLU A 316 -47.94 -20.14 14.45
CA GLU A 316 -48.35 -19.35 13.28
C GLU A 316 -47.42 -18.15 13.01
N ALA A 317 -46.56 -17.79 13.97
CA ALA A 317 -45.82 -16.53 14.00
C ALA A 317 -44.31 -16.68 13.71
N ILE A 318 -43.71 -15.62 13.16
CA ILE A 318 -42.28 -15.46 12.90
C ILE A 318 -41.81 -14.09 13.41
N ILE A 319 -40.70 -14.06 14.13
CA ILE A 319 -39.97 -12.83 14.48
C ILE A 319 -38.86 -12.63 13.45
N ASP A 320 -38.99 -11.60 12.60
CA ASP A 320 -37.91 -11.21 11.69
C ASP A 320 -37.00 -10.18 12.33
N LEU A 321 -35.80 -10.63 12.74
CA LEU A 321 -34.77 -9.77 13.33
C LEU A 321 -34.03 -8.92 12.29
N ASN A 322 -34.11 -9.29 11.01
CA ASN A 322 -33.42 -8.62 9.91
C ASN A 322 -34.25 -7.49 9.30
N HIS A 323 -35.55 -7.43 9.64
CA HIS A 323 -36.55 -6.51 9.09
C HIS A 323 -36.74 -6.60 7.56
N LEU A 324 -36.29 -7.69 6.95
CA LEU A 324 -36.41 -7.98 5.52
C LEU A 324 -37.86 -8.20 5.10
N SER A 325 -38.72 -8.71 5.98
CA SER A 325 -40.15 -8.94 5.73
C SER A 325 -40.92 -7.63 5.48
N ASN A 326 -40.41 -6.52 6.00
CA ASN A 326 -41.01 -5.19 5.82
C ASN A 326 -40.59 -4.55 4.49
N GLN A 327 -39.57 -5.09 3.83
CA GLN A 327 -39.04 -4.55 2.59
C GLN A 327 -39.79 -5.13 1.39
N GLN A 328 -40.36 -4.26 0.55
CA GLN A 328 -41.17 -4.69 -0.60
C GLN A 328 -40.39 -5.55 -1.61
N PHE A 329 -39.06 -5.36 -1.72
CA PHE A 329 -38.22 -6.09 -2.68
C PHE A 329 -37.92 -7.54 -2.29
N ILE A 330 -38.09 -7.92 -1.02
CA ILE A 330 -38.08 -9.34 -0.59
C ILE A 330 -39.52 -9.80 -0.36
N GLY A 331 -40.29 -9.03 0.41
CA GLY A 331 -41.65 -9.37 0.80
C GLY A 331 -41.72 -10.47 1.85
N THR A 332 -42.95 -10.83 2.20
CA THR A 332 -43.26 -11.77 3.29
C THR A 332 -43.20 -13.24 2.86
N GLU A 333 -43.53 -13.51 1.59
CA GLU A 333 -43.68 -14.87 1.07
C GLU A 333 -42.36 -15.67 0.99
N PRO A 334 -41.22 -15.12 0.52
CA PRO A 334 -39.98 -15.91 0.45
C PRO A 334 -39.48 -16.37 1.82
N ILE A 335 -39.57 -15.49 2.82
CA ILE A 335 -39.17 -15.78 4.20
C ILE A 335 -40.10 -16.84 4.80
N ARG A 336 -41.41 -16.68 4.61
CA ARG A 336 -42.41 -17.68 5.04
C ARG A 336 -42.18 -19.06 4.42
N ILE A 337 -41.93 -19.11 3.10
CA ILE A 337 -41.66 -20.37 2.39
C ILE A 337 -40.38 -21.01 2.94
N TYR A 338 -39.31 -20.25 3.11
CA TYR A 338 -38.07 -20.76 3.69
C TYR A 338 -38.27 -21.35 5.09
N SER A 339 -38.95 -20.64 5.99
CA SER A 339 -39.24 -21.15 7.34
C SER A 339 -40.12 -22.40 7.31
N LEU A 340 -41.07 -22.52 6.37
CA LEU A 340 -41.87 -23.74 6.16
C LEU A 340 -41.03 -24.96 5.71
N HIS A 341 -39.87 -24.75 5.07
CA HIS A 341 -38.99 -25.81 4.60
C HIS A 341 -37.94 -26.24 5.64
N GLN A 342 -37.53 -25.34 6.54
CA GLN A 342 -36.58 -25.64 7.61
C GLN A 342 -37.24 -26.31 8.83
N CYS A 343 -38.48 -25.95 9.14
CA CYS A 343 -39.22 -26.60 10.22
C CYS A 343 -39.55 -28.06 9.83
N ALA A 344 -39.23 -29.00 10.73
CA ALA A 344 -39.39 -30.44 10.51
C ALA A 344 -40.79 -30.83 9.99
N PRO A 345 -40.98 -32.00 9.34
CA PRO A 345 -42.22 -32.38 8.66
C PRO A 345 -43.47 -32.50 9.55
N GLN A 346 -43.38 -32.28 10.86
CA GLN A 346 -44.50 -32.30 11.77
C GLN A 346 -44.87 -30.86 12.18
N SER A 347 -46.07 -30.43 11.76
CA SER A 347 -46.80 -29.18 12.11
C SER A 347 -46.49 -27.91 11.29
N ARG A 348 -46.96 -27.87 10.03
CA ARG A 348 -47.09 -26.61 9.27
C ARG A 348 -48.33 -25.83 9.74
N LEU A 349 -48.12 -24.75 10.49
CA LEU A 349 -49.17 -23.80 10.85
C LEU A 349 -48.84 -22.34 10.50
N LEU A 350 -47.71 -22.03 9.86
CA LEU A 350 -47.35 -20.64 9.54
C LEU A 350 -48.44 -19.94 8.71
N GLN A 351 -48.97 -18.84 9.24
CA GLN A 351 -50.00 -18.04 8.59
C GLN A 351 -49.48 -17.41 7.30
N SER A 352 -50.38 -16.94 6.42
CA SER A 352 -49.98 -16.19 5.21
C SER A 352 -49.11 -14.96 5.50
N HIS A 353 -49.33 -14.29 6.63
CA HIS A 353 -48.55 -13.15 7.10
C HIS A 353 -48.08 -13.38 8.54
N PRO A 354 -47.02 -14.18 8.74
CA PRO A 354 -46.64 -14.67 10.06
C PRO A 354 -45.84 -13.64 10.89
N PHE A 355 -45.47 -12.49 10.32
CA PHE A 355 -44.49 -11.58 10.94
C PHE A 355 -45.07 -10.80 12.12
N VAL A 356 -44.39 -10.90 13.26
CA VAL A 356 -44.75 -10.26 14.53
C VAL A 356 -43.61 -9.38 15.03
N ILE A 357 -43.90 -8.57 16.05
CA ILE A 357 -42.89 -7.71 16.66
C ILE A 357 -41.82 -8.53 17.37
N ASP A 358 -40.60 -8.03 17.36
CA ASP A 358 -39.54 -8.57 18.20
C ASP A 358 -39.80 -8.26 19.68
N HIS A 359 -39.96 -9.31 20.49
CA HIS A 359 -40.16 -9.23 21.92
C HIS A 359 -39.50 -10.42 22.62
N HIS A 360 -38.69 -10.17 23.65
CA HIS A 360 -37.90 -11.21 24.31
C HIS A 360 -38.77 -12.38 24.83
N ARG A 361 -39.93 -12.07 25.43
CA ARG A 361 -40.87 -13.09 25.92
C ARG A 361 -41.41 -14.03 24.84
N LEU A 362 -41.59 -13.54 23.61
CA LEU A 362 -42.03 -14.39 22.49
C LEU A 362 -40.90 -15.32 22.03
N ARG A 363 -39.65 -14.86 22.07
CA ARG A 363 -38.46 -15.70 21.78
C ARG A 363 -38.32 -16.82 22.82
N GLU A 364 -38.49 -16.48 24.09
CA GLU A 364 -38.49 -17.43 25.22
C GLU A 364 -39.56 -18.52 25.09
N LEU A 365 -40.72 -18.18 24.52
CA LEU A 365 -41.84 -19.10 24.28
C LEU A 365 -41.66 -19.96 23.02
N GLY A 366 -40.59 -19.75 22.24
CA GLY A 366 -40.27 -20.56 21.08
C GLY A 366 -40.98 -20.13 19.79
N VAL A 367 -41.33 -18.85 19.63
CA VAL A 367 -41.72 -18.32 18.31
C VAL A 367 -40.54 -18.45 17.35
N GLU A 368 -40.79 -18.89 16.11
CA GLU A 368 -39.77 -19.03 15.07
C GLU A 368 -39.07 -17.69 14.85
N ILE A 369 -37.73 -17.70 14.87
CA ILE A 369 -36.91 -16.51 14.68
C ILE A 369 -36.26 -16.62 13.32
N PHE A 370 -36.36 -15.55 12.52
CA PHE A 370 -35.64 -15.41 11.26
C PHE A 370 -34.42 -14.50 11.45
N THR A 371 -33.23 -15.10 11.38
CA THR A 371 -31.92 -14.47 11.61
C THR A 371 -31.15 -14.22 10.31
N TRP A 372 -30.02 -13.51 10.37
CA TRP A 372 -29.18 -13.27 9.19
C TRP A 372 -28.55 -14.56 8.63
N GLU A 373 -28.27 -15.56 9.47
CA GLU A 373 -27.76 -16.86 9.03
C GLU A 373 -28.80 -17.59 8.18
N GLN A 374 -30.06 -17.59 8.62
CA GLN A 374 -31.17 -18.14 7.87
C GLN A 374 -31.45 -17.34 6.59
N ALA A 375 -31.27 -16.02 6.61
CA ALA A 375 -31.37 -15.20 5.41
C ALA A 375 -30.30 -15.58 4.36
N ILE A 376 -29.06 -15.86 4.78
CA ILE A 376 -28.00 -16.35 3.88
C ILE A 376 -28.41 -17.65 3.20
N ASP A 377 -28.97 -18.59 3.96
CA ASP A 377 -29.39 -19.88 3.42
C ASP A 377 -30.62 -19.77 2.53
N MET A 378 -31.56 -18.88 2.86
CA MET A 378 -32.71 -18.55 2.02
C MET A 378 -32.25 -18.03 0.65
N VAL A 379 -31.30 -17.10 0.63
CA VAL A 379 -30.83 -16.47 -0.61
C VAL A 379 -30.06 -17.45 -1.51
N LYS A 380 -29.46 -18.50 -0.94
CA LYS A 380 -28.84 -19.60 -1.68
C LYS A 380 -29.86 -20.59 -2.28
N SER A 381 -31.11 -20.58 -1.81
CA SER A 381 -32.13 -21.52 -2.28
C SER A 381 -32.50 -21.28 -3.75
N LYS A 382 -32.73 -22.38 -4.48
CA LYS A 382 -33.13 -22.30 -5.90
C LYS A 382 -34.52 -21.68 -6.06
N GLU A 383 -35.42 -21.84 -5.08
CA GLU A 383 -36.74 -21.20 -5.12
C GLU A 383 -36.64 -19.67 -5.06
N PHE A 384 -35.75 -19.13 -4.22
CA PHE A 384 -35.56 -17.68 -4.09
C PHE A 384 -34.98 -17.08 -5.37
N GLN A 385 -33.89 -17.65 -5.89
CA GLN A 385 -33.21 -17.13 -7.07
C GLN A 385 -34.08 -17.10 -8.34
N LYS A 386 -35.04 -18.03 -8.48
CA LYS A 386 -35.98 -18.05 -9.61
C LYS A 386 -36.96 -16.86 -9.62
N LYS A 387 -37.30 -16.32 -8.46
CA LYS A 387 -38.30 -15.25 -8.32
C LYS A 387 -37.69 -13.87 -8.05
N PHE A 388 -36.42 -13.81 -7.67
CA PHE A 388 -35.74 -12.57 -7.31
C PHE A 388 -35.25 -11.83 -8.56
N SER A 389 -35.75 -10.61 -8.78
CA SER A 389 -35.43 -9.79 -9.96
C SER A 389 -34.18 -8.92 -9.73
N VAL A 390 -33.63 -8.38 -10.82
CA VAL A 390 -32.49 -7.44 -10.76
C VAL A 390 -32.88 -6.15 -10.04
N ASP A 391 -34.10 -5.64 -10.25
CA ASP A 391 -34.60 -4.44 -9.56
C ASP A 391 -34.72 -4.66 -8.05
N CYS A 392 -35.16 -5.84 -7.61
CA CYS A 392 -35.14 -6.21 -6.21
C CYS A 392 -33.70 -6.28 -5.65
N ASN A 393 -32.74 -6.70 -6.47
CA ASN A 393 -31.34 -6.76 -6.05
C ASN A 393 -30.73 -5.37 -5.82
N ILE A 394 -31.07 -4.38 -6.65
CA ILE A 394 -30.66 -2.98 -6.46
C ILE A 394 -31.16 -2.44 -5.12
N GLN A 395 -32.42 -2.71 -4.80
CA GLN A 395 -33.02 -2.25 -3.53
C GLN A 395 -32.40 -2.98 -2.33
N LEU A 396 -32.09 -4.27 -2.45
CA LEU A 396 -31.37 -5.03 -1.43
C LEU A 396 -29.97 -4.46 -1.17
N ILE A 397 -29.21 -4.16 -2.23
CA ILE A 397 -27.88 -3.54 -2.11
C ILE A 397 -27.98 -2.19 -1.40
N SER A 398 -28.98 -1.37 -1.78
CA SER A 398 -29.19 -0.06 -1.15
C SER A 398 -29.56 -0.19 0.33
N TYR A 399 -30.45 -1.11 0.68
CA TYR A 399 -30.84 -1.38 2.06
C TYR A 399 -29.66 -1.85 2.93
N LEU A 400 -28.82 -2.74 2.40
CA LEU A 400 -27.62 -3.22 3.10
C LEU A 400 -26.56 -2.11 3.24
N TYR A 401 -26.44 -1.22 2.25
CA TYR A 401 -25.56 -0.05 2.32
C TYR A 401 -25.98 0.92 3.42
N ASP A 402 -27.29 1.18 3.56
CA ASP A 402 -27.82 2.05 4.62
C ASP A 402 -27.65 1.41 6.00
N SER A 403 -27.74 0.09 6.07
CA SER A 403 -27.60 -0.70 7.31
C SER A 403 -26.15 -1.03 7.68
N LYS A 404 -25.15 -0.54 6.93
CA LYS A 404 -23.73 -0.92 7.08
C LYS A 404 -23.09 -0.60 8.44
N THR A 405 -23.67 0.31 9.22
CA THR A 405 -23.17 0.71 10.55
C THR A 405 -23.52 -0.29 11.65
N ASP A 406 -24.42 -1.24 11.38
CA ASP A 406 -24.75 -2.31 12.31
C ASP A 406 -23.58 -3.31 12.41
N LYS A 407 -23.05 -3.49 13.62
CA LYS A 407 -21.89 -4.34 13.90
C LYS A 407 -22.12 -5.81 13.55
N GLU A 408 -23.35 -6.30 13.62
CA GLU A 408 -23.67 -7.70 13.31
C GLU A 408 -23.76 -7.91 11.80
N ILE A 409 -24.36 -6.97 11.08
CA ILE A 409 -24.43 -6.99 9.60
C ILE A 409 -23.03 -6.85 9.00
N ALA A 410 -22.24 -5.88 9.48
CA ALA A 410 -20.91 -5.59 8.95
C ALA A 410 -19.98 -6.81 8.91
N LYS A 411 -20.02 -7.67 9.94
CA LYS A 411 -19.24 -8.93 9.99
C LYS A 411 -19.70 -9.95 8.95
N LEU A 412 -20.98 -9.93 8.57
CA LEU A 412 -21.61 -10.93 7.72
C LEU A 412 -21.62 -10.54 6.23
N LEU A 413 -21.50 -9.25 5.90
CA LEU A 413 -21.59 -8.74 4.52
C LEU A 413 -20.66 -9.46 3.53
N HIS A 414 -19.45 -9.84 3.94
CA HIS A 414 -18.50 -10.57 3.07
C HIS A 414 -18.94 -12.02 2.76
N ARG A 415 -19.88 -12.59 3.52
CA ARG A 415 -20.35 -13.99 3.41
C ARG A 415 -21.72 -14.13 2.77
N ILE A 416 -22.51 -13.05 2.70
CA ILE A 416 -23.87 -13.08 2.15
C ILE A 416 -23.79 -13.02 0.62
N PRO A 417 -24.42 -13.96 -0.12
CA PRO A 417 -24.51 -13.85 -1.57
C PRO A 417 -25.63 -12.87 -1.93
N PHE A 418 -25.34 -11.58 -2.06
CA PHE A 418 -26.36 -10.55 -2.33
C PHE A 418 -26.10 -9.75 -3.60
N ILE A 419 -25.12 -10.10 -4.44
CA ILE A 419 -24.82 -9.37 -5.68
C ILE A 419 -25.12 -10.27 -6.86
N MET A 420 -26.01 -9.84 -7.76
CA MET A 420 -26.43 -10.67 -8.89
C MET A 420 -25.41 -10.63 -10.03
N ASP A 421 -25.09 -11.81 -10.57
CA ASP A 421 -24.25 -11.97 -11.75
C ASP A 421 -25.06 -11.97 -13.06
N ARG A 422 -24.37 -12.00 -14.21
CA ARG A 422 -24.98 -12.06 -15.55
C ARG A 422 -25.87 -13.29 -15.78
N ASN A 423 -25.67 -14.37 -15.03
CA ASN A 423 -26.48 -15.59 -15.09
C ASN A 423 -27.70 -15.53 -14.14
N LYS A 424 -27.94 -14.37 -13.52
CA LYS A 424 -29.01 -14.12 -12.53
C LYS A 424 -28.82 -14.94 -11.24
N CYS A 425 -27.60 -15.35 -10.94
CA CYS A 425 -27.24 -16.01 -9.69
C CYS A 425 -26.69 -14.97 -8.70
N LEU A 426 -27.06 -15.10 -7.43
CA LEU A 426 -26.52 -14.23 -6.38
C LEU A 426 -25.19 -14.77 -5.90
N GLN A 427 -24.17 -13.91 -5.91
CA GLN A 427 -22.79 -14.21 -5.54
C GLN A 427 -22.37 -13.42 -4.31
N ILE A 428 -21.38 -13.96 -3.59
CA ILE A 428 -20.72 -13.25 -2.49
C ILE A 428 -19.78 -12.17 -3.04
N PRO A 429 -19.59 -11.04 -2.32
CA PRO A 429 -18.74 -9.93 -2.79
C PRO A 429 -17.36 -10.34 -3.27
N THR A 430 -16.71 -11.29 -2.59
CA THR A 430 -15.35 -11.75 -2.91
C THR A 430 -15.25 -12.69 -4.11
N LYS A 431 -16.38 -13.15 -4.67
CA LYS A 431 -16.43 -14.07 -5.82
C LYS A 431 -16.97 -13.44 -7.09
N ILE A 432 -17.34 -12.16 -7.06
CA ILE A 432 -17.90 -11.44 -8.20
C ILE A 432 -17.04 -10.24 -8.52
N CYS A 433 -16.90 -9.95 -9.80
CA CYS A 433 -16.10 -8.81 -10.27
C CYS A 433 -16.97 -7.79 -11.00
N PHE A 434 -16.62 -6.50 -10.85
CA PHE A 434 -17.20 -5.47 -11.70
C PHE A 434 -16.74 -5.66 -13.15
N PRO A 435 -17.64 -5.53 -14.15
CA PRO A 435 -17.24 -5.48 -15.54
C PRO A 435 -16.34 -4.25 -15.79
N SER A 436 -15.34 -4.40 -16.66
CA SER A 436 -14.43 -3.31 -17.01
C SER A 436 -15.21 -2.12 -17.59
N LYS A 437 -14.77 -0.89 -17.30
CA LYS A 437 -15.39 0.37 -17.77
C LYS A 437 -15.34 0.55 -19.31
N PHE A 438 -14.69 -0.35 -20.03
CA PHE A 438 -14.54 -0.31 -21.48
C PHE A 438 -15.40 -1.42 -22.09
N ASN A 439 -16.46 -0.99 -22.74
CA ASN A 439 -17.59 -1.81 -23.15
C ASN A 439 -17.35 -2.46 -24.53
N ASP A 440 -16.29 -3.26 -24.68
CA ASP A 440 -16.03 -3.98 -25.93
C ASP A 440 -16.47 -5.44 -25.85
N ILE A 441 -17.46 -5.74 -26.69
CA ILE A 441 -18.17 -7.01 -26.85
C ILE A 441 -17.21 -8.18 -27.22
N SER A 442 -16.00 -7.89 -27.72
CA SER A 442 -15.01 -8.90 -28.12
C SER A 442 -14.18 -9.47 -26.96
N TRP A 443 -14.16 -8.85 -25.79
CA TRP A 443 -13.40 -9.33 -24.62
C TRP A 443 -14.12 -10.41 -23.80
N TYR A 444 -15.44 -10.53 -24.00
CA TYR A 444 -16.32 -11.40 -23.21
C TYR A 444 -16.81 -12.64 -23.98
N SER A 445 -16.43 -12.81 -25.25
CA SER A 445 -16.99 -13.84 -26.12
C SER A 445 -16.42 -15.24 -25.86
N ASN A 446 -15.27 -15.36 -25.20
CA ASN A 446 -14.61 -16.64 -24.99
C ASN A 446 -14.55 -17.02 -23.52
N ASN A 447 -15.67 -17.59 -23.04
CA ASN A 447 -15.69 -18.75 -22.16
C ASN A 447 -14.85 -18.67 -20.86
N THR A 448 -15.22 -17.80 -19.92
CA THR A 448 -14.70 -17.85 -18.54
C THR A 448 -15.80 -18.21 -17.56
N GLN A 449 -15.57 -19.23 -16.74
CA GLN A 449 -16.42 -19.69 -15.61
C GLN A 449 -16.62 -18.64 -14.49
N GLU A 450 -16.31 -17.36 -14.74
CA GLU A 450 -16.23 -16.31 -13.74
C GLU A 450 -17.51 -15.45 -13.69
N ALA A 451 -17.94 -15.07 -12.48
CA ALA A 451 -19.16 -14.31 -12.26
C ALA A 451 -18.88 -12.79 -12.34
N TYR A 452 -19.57 -12.11 -13.27
CA TYR A 452 -19.53 -10.65 -13.42
C TYR A 452 -20.83 -10.03 -12.93
N VAL A 453 -20.75 -8.86 -12.30
CA VAL A 453 -21.93 -8.07 -11.89
C VAL A 453 -22.84 -7.82 -13.10
N HIS A 454 -24.14 -8.07 -12.92
CA HIS A 454 -25.16 -7.88 -13.95
C HIS A 454 -25.16 -6.43 -14.50
N GLU A 455 -25.34 -6.26 -15.81
CA GLU A 455 -25.20 -4.95 -16.50
C GLU A 455 -26.17 -3.90 -15.95
N ASP A 456 -27.44 -4.26 -15.73
CA ASP A 456 -28.43 -3.36 -15.14
C ASP A 456 -28.09 -2.86 -13.73
N LEU A 457 -27.34 -3.65 -12.93
CA LEU A 457 -26.87 -3.18 -11.63
C LEU A 457 -25.86 -2.05 -11.80
N MET A 458 -24.94 -2.18 -12.75
CA MET A 458 -23.92 -1.16 -13.02
C MET A 458 -24.54 0.16 -13.50
N ASN A 459 -25.61 0.08 -14.29
CA ASN A 459 -26.29 1.27 -14.80
C ASN A 459 -27.13 2.00 -13.74
N LYS A 460 -27.67 1.28 -12.76
CA LYS A 460 -28.63 1.83 -11.78
C LYS A 460 -28.04 2.09 -10.39
N LEU A 461 -26.90 1.47 -10.03
CA LEU A 461 -26.24 1.72 -8.75
C LEU A 461 -25.51 3.07 -8.75
N GLN A 462 -25.62 3.79 -7.63
CA GLN A 462 -24.91 5.06 -7.44
C GLN A 462 -23.42 4.83 -7.10
N ASN A 463 -22.57 5.83 -7.37
CA ASN A 463 -21.12 5.76 -7.14
C ASN A 463 -20.73 5.35 -5.71
N HIS A 464 -21.51 5.75 -4.70
CA HIS A 464 -21.23 5.39 -3.32
C HIS A 464 -21.53 3.92 -3.00
N HIS A 465 -22.50 3.30 -3.69
CA HIS A 465 -22.76 1.85 -3.59
C HIS A 465 -21.59 1.08 -4.20
N ILE A 466 -21.10 1.51 -5.37
CA ILE A 466 -19.95 0.88 -6.05
C ILE A 466 -18.71 0.92 -5.16
N LYS A 467 -18.35 2.08 -4.60
CA LYS A 467 -17.22 2.22 -3.67
C LYS A 467 -17.35 1.36 -2.42
N TRP A 468 -18.55 1.15 -1.92
CA TRP A 468 -18.77 0.28 -0.76
C TRP A 468 -18.66 -1.20 -1.11
N LEU A 469 -19.19 -1.60 -2.26
CA LEU A 469 -19.00 -2.95 -2.78
C LEU A 469 -17.51 -3.26 -3.02
N GLU A 470 -16.72 -2.29 -3.49
CA GLU A 470 -15.25 -2.40 -3.56
C GLU A 470 -14.64 -2.71 -2.18
N GLN A 471 -15.04 -1.97 -1.15
CA GLN A 471 -14.59 -2.21 0.24
C GLN A 471 -14.98 -3.59 0.77
N LEU A 472 -16.10 -4.16 0.28
CA LEU A 472 -16.55 -5.50 0.65
C LEU A 472 -15.80 -6.63 -0.08
N GLY A 473 -14.92 -6.30 -1.03
CA GLY A 473 -14.10 -7.25 -1.77
C GLY A 473 -14.56 -7.54 -3.19
N VAL A 474 -15.52 -6.78 -3.74
CA VAL A 474 -15.83 -6.82 -5.17
C VAL A 474 -14.71 -6.12 -5.92
N THR A 475 -13.88 -6.88 -6.61
CA THR A 475 -12.76 -6.32 -7.35
C THR A 475 -13.21 -5.83 -8.72
N PHE A 476 -12.60 -4.73 -9.19
CA PHE A 476 -12.54 -4.51 -10.63
C PHE A 476 -11.59 -5.56 -11.18
N ARG A 477 -12.04 -6.34 -12.16
CA ARG A 477 -11.11 -6.99 -13.09
C ARG A 477 -10.43 -5.86 -13.85
N THR A 478 -9.32 -5.40 -13.30
CA THR A 478 -8.38 -4.48 -13.94
C THR A 478 -7.81 -5.19 -15.15
N ASP A 479 -7.53 -4.45 -16.23
CA ASP A 479 -6.91 -5.01 -17.42
C ASP A 479 -5.61 -5.80 -17.11
N LEU A 480 -4.99 -5.55 -15.95
CA LEU A 480 -3.87 -6.27 -15.36
C LEU A 480 -4.13 -7.74 -15.08
N SER A 481 -5.29 -8.07 -14.51
CA SER A 481 -5.62 -9.45 -14.17
C SER A 481 -5.84 -10.31 -15.41
N PHE A 482 -6.31 -9.74 -16.52
CA PHE A 482 -6.41 -10.41 -17.82
C PHE A 482 -5.04 -10.48 -18.49
N PHE A 483 -4.26 -9.41 -18.41
CA PHE A 483 -2.89 -9.39 -18.88
C PHE A 483 -2.05 -10.51 -18.22
N HIS A 484 -2.09 -10.65 -16.89
CA HIS A 484 -1.32 -11.67 -16.16
C HIS A 484 -1.85 -13.10 -16.32
N HIS A 485 -3.17 -13.30 -16.39
CA HIS A 485 -3.75 -14.66 -16.42
C HIS A 485 -4.12 -15.16 -17.82
N THR A 486 -4.16 -14.30 -18.83
CA THR A 486 -4.58 -14.67 -20.20
C THR A 486 -3.52 -14.30 -21.23
N ILE A 487 -3.04 -13.05 -21.26
CA ILE A 487 -2.06 -12.60 -22.28
C ILE A 487 -0.68 -13.20 -22.03
N ILE A 488 -0.16 -13.15 -20.80
CA ILE A 488 1.16 -13.71 -20.46
C ILE A 488 1.22 -15.23 -20.72
N PRO A 489 0.26 -16.06 -20.27
CA PRO A 489 0.33 -17.51 -20.49
C PRO A 489 0.14 -17.93 -21.96
N GLN A 490 -0.53 -17.10 -22.77
CA GLN A 490 -0.86 -17.40 -24.18
C GLN A 490 -0.16 -16.45 -25.16
N ALA A 491 0.98 -15.86 -24.78
CA ALA A 491 1.65 -14.81 -25.56
C ALA A 491 1.90 -15.21 -27.03
N SER A 492 2.26 -16.47 -27.30
CA SER A 492 2.54 -16.96 -28.66
C SER A 492 1.32 -17.20 -29.55
N THR A 493 0.10 -17.30 -28.98
CA THR A 493 -1.11 -17.72 -29.72
C THR A 493 -2.29 -16.75 -29.60
N PHE A 494 -2.25 -15.79 -28.68
CA PHE A 494 -3.37 -14.90 -28.39
C PHE A 494 -3.66 -13.89 -29.51
N ILE A 495 -2.62 -13.35 -30.15
CA ILE A 495 -2.76 -12.31 -31.17
C ILE A 495 -3.04 -12.92 -32.55
N ASN A 496 -4.11 -12.46 -33.19
CA ASN A 496 -4.51 -12.76 -34.56
C ASN A 496 -4.70 -11.44 -35.36
N VAL A 497 -4.92 -11.53 -36.67
CA VAL A 497 -4.99 -10.34 -37.55
C VAL A 497 -6.13 -9.39 -37.16
N GLU A 498 -7.23 -9.91 -36.62
CA GLU A 498 -8.41 -9.13 -36.23
C GLU A 498 -8.24 -8.41 -34.89
N ASN A 499 -7.57 -9.03 -33.91
CA ASN A 499 -7.42 -8.47 -32.56
C ASN A 499 -6.08 -7.72 -32.32
N ALA A 500 -5.11 -7.86 -33.23
CA ALA A 500 -3.74 -7.36 -33.03
C ALA A 500 -3.68 -5.85 -32.81
N LEU A 501 -4.37 -5.08 -33.64
CA LEU A 501 -4.30 -3.61 -33.58
C LEU A 501 -4.82 -3.09 -32.23
N HIS A 502 -6.03 -3.51 -31.86
CA HIS A 502 -6.71 -3.06 -30.65
C HIS A 502 -6.01 -3.53 -29.37
N THR A 503 -5.58 -4.80 -29.32
CA THR A 503 -4.93 -5.37 -28.13
C THR A 503 -3.61 -4.67 -27.83
N ILE A 504 -2.77 -4.46 -28.84
CA ILE A 504 -1.46 -3.81 -28.65
C ILE A 504 -1.61 -2.32 -28.31
N GLN A 505 -2.61 -1.64 -28.87
CA GLN A 505 -2.97 -0.27 -28.47
C GLN A 505 -3.43 -0.20 -27.01
N ARG A 506 -4.24 -1.17 -26.56
CA ARG A 506 -4.68 -1.26 -25.17
C ARG A 506 -3.51 -1.53 -24.22
N LEU A 507 -2.61 -2.46 -24.57
CA LEU A 507 -1.40 -2.71 -23.78
C LEU A 507 -0.52 -1.46 -23.68
N CYS A 508 -0.31 -0.73 -24.79
CA CYS A 508 0.46 0.51 -24.71
C CYS A 508 -0.21 1.54 -23.81
N TYR A 509 -1.55 1.66 -23.82
CA TYR A 509 -2.28 2.55 -22.92
C TYR A 509 -2.07 2.19 -21.43
N LEU A 510 -2.14 0.90 -21.09
CA LEU A 510 -1.92 0.42 -19.71
C LEU A 510 -0.48 0.69 -19.25
N TYR A 511 0.50 0.52 -20.15
CA TYR A 511 1.90 0.83 -19.90
C TYR A 511 2.13 2.33 -19.69
N VAL A 512 1.53 3.16 -20.55
CA VAL A 512 1.63 4.64 -20.49
C VAL A 512 1.06 5.21 -19.19
N ASN A 513 0.03 4.56 -18.64
CA ASN A 513 -0.63 4.94 -17.39
C ASN A 513 -0.01 4.28 -16.15
N GLY A 514 1.12 3.58 -16.30
CA GLY A 514 1.86 2.98 -15.19
C GLY A 514 1.18 1.76 -14.56
N GLN A 515 0.21 1.14 -15.23
CA GLN A 515 -0.49 -0.03 -14.71
C GLN A 515 0.29 -1.32 -14.98
N ILE A 516 0.94 -1.44 -16.14
CA ILE A 516 1.90 -2.51 -16.44
C ILE A 516 3.30 -1.94 -16.56
N HIS A 517 4.28 -2.65 -16.01
CA HIS A 517 5.66 -2.19 -15.97
C HIS A 517 6.50 -2.85 -17.07
N SER A 518 7.69 -2.29 -17.32
CA SER A 518 8.63 -2.84 -18.30
C SER A 518 9.03 -4.28 -18.00
N ASP A 519 9.03 -4.70 -16.74
CA ASP A 519 9.41 -6.06 -16.34
C ASP A 519 8.37 -7.10 -16.75
N ASP A 520 7.08 -6.73 -16.76
CA ASP A 520 6.03 -7.62 -17.23
C ASP A 520 6.07 -7.82 -18.76
N LEU A 521 6.44 -6.76 -19.48
CA LEU A 521 6.55 -6.77 -20.94
C LEU A 521 7.74 -7.58 -21.44
N LYS A 522 8.83 -7.72 -20.66
CA LYS A 522 10.01 -8.52 -21.03
C LYS A 522 9.67 -9.99 -21.31
N ASN A 523 8.65 -10.52 -20.63
CA ASN A 523 8.21 -11.92 -20.80
C ASN A 523 7.29 -12.12 -22.01
N LEU A 524 6.92 -11.04 -22.72
CA LEU A 524 6.02 -11.05 -23.88
C LEU A 524 6.75 -10.93 -25.22
N GLY A 525 8.05 -11.28 -25.27
CA GLY A 525 8.83 -11.24 -26.52
C GLY A 525 8.26 -12.10 -27.65
N GLU A 526 7.54 -13.19 -27.33
CA GLU A 526 6.89 -14.07 -28.31
C GLU A 526 5.48 -13.58 -28.72
N LEU A 527 5.00 -12.46 -28.16
CA LEU A 527 3.72 -11.85 -28.54
C LEU A 527 3.80 -11.36 -29.99
N SER A 528 2.91 -11.87 -30.83
CA SER A 528 2.91 -11.51 -32.26
C SER A 528 2.40 -10.09 -32.50
N LEU A 529 3.08 -9.34 -33.36
CA LEU A 529 2.69 -8.01 -33.83
C LEU A 529 2.46 -8.05 -35.35
N LEU A 530 1.61 -7.15 -35.86
CA LEU A 530 1.46 -6.89 -37.29
C LEU A 530 2.68 -6.14 -37.82
N THR A 531 3.13 -6.53 -39.00
CA THR A 531 4.23 -5.87 -39.73
C THR A 531 3.70 -4.89 -40.78
N LYS A 532 4.56 -4.06 -41.39
CA LYS A 532 4.19 -3.22 -42.55
C LYS A 532 3.68 -4.06 -43.75
N ALA A 533 3.89 -5.38 -43.77
CA ALA A 533 3.37 -6.31 -44.76
C ALA A 533 2.03 -6.96 -44.37
N ASN A 534 1.40 -6.55 -43.26
CA ASN A 534 0.18 -7.17 -42.68
C ASN A 534 0.35 -8.66 -42.31
N THR A 535 1.56 -9.10 -41.99
CA THR A 535 1.83 -10.45 -41.45
C THR A 535 2.05 -10.40 -39.95
N LEU A 536 1.78 -11.50 -39.25
CA LEU A 536 2.03 -11.63 -37.81
C LEU A 536 3.41 -12.20 -37.54
N VAL A 537 4.22 -11.48 -36.76
CA VAL A 537 5.58 -11.89 -36.39
C VAL A 537 5.81 -11.57 -34.91
N PRO A 538 6.45 -12.47 -34.14
CA PRO A 538 6.81 -12.20 -32.75
C PRO A 538 7.57 -10.90 -32.54
N ALA A 539 7.23 -10.15 -31.48
CA ALA A 539 7.83 -8.85 -31.14
C ALA A 539 9.36 -8.91 -31.10
N ASN A 540 9.94 -9.96 -30.51
CA ASN A 540 11.39 -10.16 -30.39
C ASN A 540 12.15 -10.38 -31.71
N ARG A 541 11.44 -10.57 -32.84
CA ARG A 541 12.01 -10.73 -34.18
C ARG A 541 11.90 -9.47 -35.03
N LEU A 542 11.13 -8.48 -34.59
CA LEU A 542 10.83 -7.26 -35.33
C LEU A 542 11.77 -6.11 -34.98
N TYR A 543 11.79 -5.13 -35.87
CA TYR A 543 12.47 -3.85 -35.69
C TYR A 543 11.48 -2.70 -35.68
N LEU A 544 11.86 -1.66 -34.95
CA LEU A 544 11.17 -0.37 -35.03
C LEU A 544 11.38 0.26 -36.42
N SER A 545 10.31 0.78 -37.01
CA SER A 545 10.42 1.60 -38.23
C SER A 545 10.96 3.00 -37.92
N THR A 546 11.48 3.69 -38.95
CA THR A 546 12.04 5.05 -38.84
C THR A 546 11.08 6.04 -38.16
N GLU A 547 9.77 5.89 -38.36
CA GLU A 547 8.75 6.76 -37.77
C GLU A 547 8.67 6.70 -36.23
N TYR A 548 9.22 5.64 -35.61
CA TYR A 548 9.36 5.48 -34.16
C TYR A 548 10.68 6.04 -33.60
N GLU A 549 11.52 6.65 -34.44
CA GLU A 549 12.84 7.20 -34.07
C GLU A 549 13.75 6.18 -33.35
N PRO A 550 13.99 4.99 -33.93
CA PRO A 550 14.86 3.99 -33.31
C PRO A 550 16.31 4.45 -33.23
N SER A 551 17.07 3.84 -32.31
CA SER A 551 18.53 4.05 -32.24
C SER A 551 19.21 3.75 -33.58
N LEU A 552 18.70 2.77 -34.35
CA LEU A 552 19.11 2.47 -35.72
C LEU A 552 17.94 2.46 -36.71
N SER A 553 17.90 3.44 -37.62
CA SER A 553 16.88 3.55 -38.67
C SER A 553 17.20 2.68 -39.90
N ILE A 554 17.16 1.36 -39.72
CA ILE A 554 17.50 0.36 -40.77
C ILE A 554 16.50 0.39 -41.94
N ASP A 555 15.24 0.72 -41.68
CA ASP A 555 14.14 0.79 -42.66
C ASP A 555 14.46 1.74 -43.84
N ASN A 556 15.21 2.82 -43.58
CA ASN A 556 15.64 3.79 -44.61
C ASN A 556 16.53 3.16 -45.70
N TYR A 557 17.32 2.14 -45.35
CA TYR A 557 18.23 1.48 -46.28
C TYR A 557 17.58 0.30 -47.00
N PHE A 558 16.51 -0.28 -46.43
CA PHE A 558 15.83 -1.47 -46.96
C PHE A 558 14.29 -1.34 -46.96
N PRO A 559 13.71 -0.37 -47.70
CA PRO A 559 12.27 -0.11 -47.69
C PRO A 559 11.41 -1.28 -48.22
N LYS A 560 12.02 -2.27 -48.88
CA LYS A 560 11.35 -3.49 -49.36
C LYS A 560 11.19 -4.58 -48.30
N MET A 561 11.87 -4.46 -47.14
CA MET A 561 11.82 -5.44 -46.05
C MET A 561 10.67 -5.17 -45.07
N THR A 562 9.48 -4.84 -45.58
CA THR A 562 8.30 -4.44 -44.79
C THR A 562 7.82 -5.50 -43.79
N HIS A 563 8.15 -6.77 -44.00
CA HIS A 563 7.86 -7.89 -43.10
C HIS A 563 8.70 -7.91 -41.81
N LEU A 564 9.72 -7.05 -41.68
CA LEU A 564 10.59 -6.99 -40.51
C LEU A 564 10.30 -5.80 -39.59
N PHE A 565 9.43 -4.88 -39.99
CA PHE A 565 9.24 -3.60 -39.32
C PHE A 565 7.82 -3.38 -38.79
N VAL A 566 7.72 -2.74 -37.63
CA VAL A 566 6.46 -2.40 -36.96
C VAL A 566 5.79 -1.20 -37.66
N PRO A 567 4.53 -1.31 -38.13
CA PRO A 567 3.84 -0.23 -38.85
C PRO A 567 3.42 0.91 -37.90
N THR A 568 3.20 2.10 -38.46
CA THR A 568 2.69 3.26 -37.73
C THR A 568 1.21 3.17 -37.36
N SER A 569 0.48 2.18 -37.87
CA SER A 569 -0.94 1.96 -37.58
C SER A 569 -1.23 1.75 -36.08
N TYR A 570 -0.23 1.28 -35.32
CA TYR A 570 -0.33 1.16 -33.87
C TYR A 570 -0.36 2.52 -33.15
N MET A 571 0.30 3.56 -33.69
CA MET A 571 0.39 4.88 -33.05
C MET A 571 -0.98 5.56 -32.98
N GLN A 572 -1.51 5.72 -31.76
CA GLN A 572 -2.66 6.60 -31.45
C GLN A 572 -2.18 7.94 -30.84
N ASN A 573 -3.10 8.77 -30.29
CA ASN A 573 -2.92 10.09 -29.65
C ASN A 573 -1.93 10.17 -28.44
N VAL A 574 -0.92 9.31 -28.38
CA VAL A 574 0.12 9.22 -27.35
C VAL A 574 1.46 9.66 -27.94
N PHE A 575 2.31 10.31 -27.14
CA PHE A 575 3.65 10.73 -27.58
C PHE A 575 4.48 9.58 -28.13
N ARG A 576 5.16 9.79 -29.26
CA ARG A 576 5.97 8.80 -29.99
C ARG A 576 7.00 8.09 -29.11
N ILE A 577 7.59 8.84 -28.17
CA ILE A 577 8.60 8.31 -27.24
C ILE A 577 8.06 7.18 -26.35
N LYS A 578 6.78 7.26 -25.93
CA LYS A 578 6.16 6.22 -25.10
C LYS A 578 5.90 4.93 -25.90
N TRP A 579 5.53 5.07 -27.17
CA TRP A 579 5.40 3.93 -28.09
C TRP A 579 6.73 3.24 -28.35
N LYS A 580 7.80 4.01 -28.56
CA LYS A 580 9.17 3.48 -28.66
C LYS A 580 9.53 2.68 -27.42
N HIS A 581 9.39 3.25 -26.22
CA HIS A 581 9.69 2.56 -24.97
C HIS A 581 8.86 1.29 -24.75
N PHE A 582 7.58 1.32 -25.12
CA PHE A 582 6.68 0.18 -25.03
C PHE A 582 7.14 -0.99 -25.92
N PHE A 583 7.40 -0.72 -27.20
CA PHE A 583 7.85 -1.77 -28.14
C PHE A 583 9.23 -2.31 -27.79
N VAL A 584 10.17 -1.47 -27.34
CA VAL A 584 11.48 -1.92 -26.86
C VAL A 584 11.33 -2.79 -25.61
N SER A 585 10.41 -2.44 -24.70
CA SER A 585 10.12 -3.24 -23.50
C SER A 585 9.46 -4.59 -23.83
N LEU A 586 8.68 -4.67 -24.91
CA LEU A 586 8.15 -5.92 -25.49
C LEU A 586 9.23 -6.79 -26.17
N GLY A 587 10.45 -6.26 -26.38
CA GLY A 587 11.54 -6.97 -27.03
C GLY A 587 11.74 -6.64 -28.51
N VAL A 588 11.00 -5.68 -29.08
CA VAL A 588 11.25 -5.18 -30.44
C VAL A 588 12.65 -4.56 -30.50
N GLN A 589 13.41 -4.94 -31.51
CA GLN A 589 14.82 -4.59 -31.61
C GLN A 589 14.99 -3.17 -32.19
N GLU A 590 15.90 -2.39 -31.60
CA GLU A 590 16.30 -1.09 -32.15
C GLU A 590 17.80 -1.00 -32.45
N ASN A 591 18.58 -2.04 -32.11
CA ASN A 591 20.03 -2.13 -32.28
C ASN A 591 20.47 -3.39 -33.07
N ILE A 592 21.70 -3.39 -33.57
CA ILE A 592 22.33 -4.55 -34.22
C ILE A 592 22.79 -5.53 -33.13
N ASN A 593 22.28 -6.77 -33.20
CA ASN A 593 22.56 -7.81 -32.22
C ASN A 593 23.31 -8.99 -32.84
N LEU A 594 24.05 -9.73 -31.99
CA LEU A 594 24.60 -11.03 -32.34
C LEU A 594 23.49 -12.08 -32.37
N ILE A 595 23.38 -12.80 -33.49
CA ILE A 595 22.40 -13.88 -33.67
C ILE A 595 23.11 -15.20 -33.95
N PRO A 596 22.47 -16.35 -33.67
CA PRO A 596 22.94 -17.63 -34.17
C PRO A 596 23.04 -17.61 -35.70
N LEU A 597 24.13 -18.13 -36.25
CA LEU A 597 24.27 -18.25 -37.71
C LEU A 597 23.27 -19.29 -38.23
N ASN A 598 22.45 -18.91 -39.22
CA ASN A 598 21.57 -19.84 -39.92
C ASN A 598 22.39 -20.65 -40.92
N ASP A 599 22.22 -21.97 -40.93
CA ASP A 599 22.93 -22.87 -41.85
C ASP A 599 22.40 -22.78 -43.29
N ASN A 600 21.24 -22.15 -43.46
CA ASN A 600 20.58 -22.00 -44.75
C ASN A 600 21.07 -20.71 -45.43
N GLY A 601 21.99 -20.85 -46.37
CA GLY A 601 22.44 -19.72 -47.20
C GLY A 601 23.66 -20.05 -48.05
N ARG A 602 23.67 -19.58 -49.30
CA ARG A 602 24.79 -19.79 -50.24
C ARG A 602 26.11 -19.22 -49.71
N LEU A 603 26.08 -18.10 -48.98
CA LEU A 603 27.25 -17.48 -48.37
C LEU A 603 27.82 -18.32 -47.21
N VAL A 604 26.95 -18.88 -46.38
CA VAL A 604 27.32 -19.76 -45.26
C VAL A 604 27.90 -21.08 -45.78
N GLN A 605 27.40 -21.59 -46.90
CA GLN A 605 27.98 -22.76 -47.56
C GLN A 605 29.41 -22.49 -48.05
N HIS A 606 29.68 -21.34 -48.68
CA HIS A 606 31.05 -20.96 -49.07
C HIS A 606 31.97 -20.80 -47.86
N TYR A 607 31.47 -20.25 -46.74
CA TYR A 607 32.21 -20.20 -45.49
C TYR A 607 32.64 -21.61 -45.04
N TYR A 608 31.71 -22.56 -45.02
CA TYR A 608 32.02 -23.94 -44.67
C TYR A 608 32.99 -24.61 -45.64
N GLU A 609 32.87 -24.38 -46.95
CA GLU A 609 33.80 -24.90 -47.95
C GLU A 609 35.23 -24.36 -47.75
N ASP A 610 35.39 -23.08 -47.41
CA ASP A 610 36.70 -22.49 -47.16
C ASP A 610 37.32 -22.96 -45.83
N GLN A 611 36.51 -23.11 -44.77
CA GLN A 611 37.00 -23.73 -43.52
C GLN A 611 37.38 -25.20 -43.73
N MET A 612 36.61 -25.93 -44.57
CA MET A 612 36.94 -27.30 -44.96
C MET A 612 38.30 -27.39 -45.64
N LYS A 613 38.63 -26.49 -46.58
CA LYS A 613 39.95 -26.47 -47.25
C LYS A 613 41.11 -26.33 -46.25
N ILE A 614 40.93 -25.53 -45.20
CA ILE A 614 41.93 -25.37 -44.12
C ILE A 614 42.08 -26.67 -43.32
N ILE A 615 40.97 -27.38 -43.06
CA ILE A 615 40.95 -28.64 -42.32
C ILE A 615 41.44 -29.82 -43.19
N PHE A 616 41.24 -29.79 -44.51
CA PHE A 616 41.65 -30.82 -45.48
C PHE A 616 43.16 -31.01 -45.58
N CYS A 617 43.96 -30.00 -45.23
CA CYS A 617 45.41 -30.15 -45.05
C CYS A 617 45.79 -31.19 -43.96
N LEU A 618 44.82 -31.74 -43.22
CA LEU A 618 44.98 -32.70 -42.10
C LEU A 618 44.37 -34.10 -42.35
N ASN A 619 44.08 -34.49 -43.60
CA ASN A 619 43.61 -35.83 -44.01
C ASN A 619 42.28 -36.32 -43.38
N SER A 620 41.14 -35.66 -43.66
CA SER A 620 39.83 -36.29 -43.47
C SER A 620 38.72 -35.72 -44.37
N ASN A 621 37.77 -36.58 -44.77
CA ASN A 621 36.62 -36.20 -45.60
C ASN A 621 35.40 -35.91 -44.72
N GLN A 622 35.12 -34.62 -44.48
CA GLN A 622 33.91 -34.01 -43.87
C GLN A 622 34.00 -33.56 -42.38
N VAL A 623 33.70 -32.27 -42.17
CA VAL A 623 33.27 -31.65 -40.90
C VAL A 623 31.79 -31.96 -40.67
N HIS A 624 31.45 -32.46 -39.48
CA HIS A 624 30.09 -32.90 -39.15
C HIS A 624 29.34 -31.92 -38.23
N ARG A 625 30.05 -31.04 -37.51
CA ARG A 625 29.44 -30.13 -36.53
C ARG A 625 30.35 -28.94 -36.22
N TYR A 626 29.77 -27.75 -36.00
CA TYR A 626 30.47 -26.59 -35.45
C TYR A 626 29.91 -26.20 -34.07
N LYS A 627 30.76 -25.69 -33.17
CA LYS A 627 30.39 -25.15 -31.85
C LYS A 627 30.45 -23.63 -31.87
N TYR A 628 29.42 -22.98 -31.30
CA TYR A 628 29.33 -21.52 -31.11
C TYR A 628 29.19 -20.66 -32.38
N LYS A 629 28.29 -21.05 -33.30
CA LYS A 629 28.03 -20.28 -34.52
C LYS A 629 27.30 -18.96 -34.23
N ARG A 630 27.96 -17.82 -34.41
CA ARG A 630 27.33 -16.49 -34.25
C ARG A 630 27.66 -15.59 -35.43
N THR A 631 26.71 -14.75 -35.82
CA THR A 631 26.90 -13.70 -36.82
C THR A 631 26.29 -12.38 -36.34
N ILE A 632 26.68 -11.29 -36.99
CA ILE A 632 26.06 -10.00 -36.78
C ILE A 632 24.86 -9.90 -37.72
N LYS A 633 23.68 -9.62 -37.17
CA LYS A 633 22.46 -9.49 -37.99
C LYS A 633 22.62 -8.37 -39.01
N PHE A 634 22.28 -8.63 -40.27
CA PHE A 634 22.49 -7.76 -41.45
C PHE A 634 23.93 -7.63 -41.98
N LEU A 635 24.91 -8.37 -41.44
CA LEU A 635 26.29 -8.34 -41.94
C LEU A 635 26.39 -8.58 -43.45
N GLU A 636 25.63 -9.53 -43.98
CA GLU A 636 25.64 -9.87 -45.40
C GLU A 636 25.21 -8.70 -46.31
N LEU A 637 24.37 -7.79 -45.81
CA LEU A 637 23.87 -6.64 -46.56
C LEU A 637 24.92 -5.53 -46.72
N THR A 638 26.07 -5.64 -46.03
CA THR A 638 27.20 -4.71 -46.17
C THR A 638 28.06 -5.00 -47.40
N GLU A 639 27.92 -6.17 -48.03
CA GLU A 639 28.69 -6.53 -49.21
C GLU A 639 28.37 -5.58 -50.38
N ASN A 640 29.39 -4.91 -50.91
CA ASN A 640 29.30 -3.94 -52.01
C ASN A 640 28.34 -2.75 -51.77
N ASN A 641 27.94 -2.47 -50.52
CA ASN A 641 27.04 -1.36 -50.19
C ASN A 641 27.73 -0.37 -49.25
N PHE A 642 28.36 0.67 -49.80
CA PHE A 642 29.17 1.63 -49.04
C PHE A 642 28.37 2.35 -47.95
N ASP A 643 27.21 2.94 -48.29
CA ASP A 643 26.44 3.76 -47.35
C ASP A 643 25.92 2.93 -46.17
N PHE A 644 25.42 1.72 -46.46
CA PHE A 644 24.99 0.82 -45.40
C PHE A 644 26.16 0.23 -44.62
N ALA A 645 27.28 -0.14 -45.26
CA ALA A 645 28.46 -0.67 -44.57
C ALA A 645 29.08 0.36 -43.61
N ARG A 646 29.13 1.64 -44.01
CA ARG A 646 29.56 2.75 -43.15
C ARG A 646 28.67 2.88 -41.93
N PHE A 647 27.36 2.96 -42.15
CA PHE A 647 26.36 3.03 -41.09
C PHE A 647 26.43 1.80 -40.16
N PHE A 648 26.49 0.60 -40.73
CA PHE A 648 26.51 -0.67 -40.00
C PHE A 648 27.74 -0.78 -39.10
N TRP A 649 28.95 -0.55 -39.63
CA TRP A 649 30.18 -0.74 -38.86
C TRP A 649 30.37 0.33 -37.78
N GLN A 650 29.97 1.59 -38.03
CA GLN A 650 29.98 2.64 -36.99
C GLN A 650 29.20 2.19 -35.74
N HIS A 651 28.02 1.61 -35.94
CA HIS A 651 27.16 1.17 -34.84
C HIS A 651 27.54 -0.21 -34.29
N ALA A 652 27.99 -1.14 -35.13
CA ALA A 652 28.44 -2.46 -34.68
C ALA A 652 29.66 -2.36 -33.75
N ILE A 653 30.59 -1.45 -34.03
CA ILE A 653 31.80 -1.24 -33.21
C ILE A 653 31.44 -0.68 -31.82
N GLN A 654 30.41 0.17 -31.72
CA GLN A 654 29.96 0.75 -30.45
C GLN A 654 29.15 -0.24 -29.59
N ASN A 655 28.34 -1.10 -30.23
CA ASN A 655 27.35 -1.91 -29.53
C ASN A 655 27.75 -3.38 -29.31
N ILE A 656 28.74 -3.90 -30.07
CA ILE A 656 29.16 -5.30 -29.98
C ILE A 656 30.53 -5.40 -29.32
N ASN A 657 30.65 -6.29 -28.33
CA ASN A 657 31.94 -6.63 -27.77
C ASN A 657 32.72 -7.50 -28.76
N VAL A 658 33.84 -7.00 -29.28
CA VAL A 658 34.70 -7.70 -30.25
C VAL A 658 35.17 -9.08 -29.76
N ARG A 659 35.32 -9.27 -28.43
CA ARG A 659 35.70 -10.56 -27.85
C ARG A 659 34.66 -11.66 -28.12
N ASP A 660 33.39 -11.29 -28.28
CA ASP A 660 32.34 -12.24 -28.66
C ASP A 660 32.40 -12.64 -30.14
N LEU A 661 33.03 -11.82 -30.99
CA LEU A 661 33.29 -12.11 -32.40
C LEU A 661 34.59 -12.88 -32.63
N THR A 662 35.52 -12.84 -31.68
CA THR A 662 36.84 -13.49 -31.77
C THR A 662 36.94 -14.80 -30.99
N LYS A 663 35.87 -15.24 -30.31
CA LYS A 663 35.82 -16.57 -29.65
C LYS A 663 35.94 -17.66 -30.71
N SER A 664 36.93 -18.54 -30.58
CA SER A 664 37.18 -19.63 -31.52
C SER A 664 35.93 -20.48 -31.73
N GLU A 665 35.45 -20.53 -32.98
CA GLU A 665 34.46 -21.53 -33.39
C GLU A 665 35.19 -22.86 -33.53
N ILE A 666 34.63 -23.95 -32.99
CA ILE A 666 35.26 -25.28 -33.05
C ILE A 666 34.56 -26.10 -34.12
N ALA A 667 35.30 -26.52 -35.15
CA ALA A 667 34.83 -27.43 -36.18
C ALA A 667 35.21 -28.88 -35.83
N TYR A 668 34.22 -29.76 -35.69
CA TYR A 668 34.40 -31.18 -35.44
C TYR A 668 34.36 -31.98 -36.74
N TRP A 669 35.39 -32.80 -36.98
CA TRP A 669 35.61 -33.48 -38.26
C TRP A 669 36.11 -34.91 -38.09
N GLY A 670 35.85 -35.75 -39.11
CA GLY A 670 36.26 -37.15 -39.11
C GLY A 670 35.35 -38.08 -38.29
N GLN A 671 35.71 -39.37 -38.26
CA GLN A 671 34.90 -40.43 -37.64
C GLN A 671 34.81 -40.27 -36.10
N SER A 672 33.69 -40.72 -35.53
CA SER A 672 33.26 -40.54 -34.13
C SER A 672 34.26 -40.92 -33.02
N ASN A 673 35.37 -41.63 -33.35
CA ASN A 673 36.41 -42.06 -32.41
C ASN A 673 37.80 -41.45 -32.68
N LYS A 674 37.91 -40.47 -33.59
CA LYS A 674 39.18 -39.81 -33.93
C LYS A 674 39.30 -38.47 -33.21
N ARG A 675 40.55 -37.99 -33.03
CA ARG A 675 40.87 -36.71 -32.33
C ARG A 675 40.06 -35.52 -32.87
N GLY A 676 39.83 -35.46 -34.18
CA GLY A 676 39.04 -34.39 -34.83
C GLY A 676 37.56 -34.38 -34.45
N ALA A 677 36.94 -35.52 -34.13
CA ALA A 677 35.54 -35.60 -33.72
C ALA A 677 35.35 -35.30 -32.22
N ILE A 678 36.39 -35.56 -31.41
CA ILE A 678 36.35 -35.40 -29.95
C ILE A 678 36.77 -33.99 -29.52
N PHE A 679 37.87 -33.46 -30.07
CA PHE A 679 38.44 -32.17 -29.68
C PHE A 679 38.12 -31.05 -30.68
N GLY A 680 37.90 -31.38 -31.96
CA GLY A 680 37.69 -30.40 -33.03
C GLY A 680 38.94 -29.57 -33.33
N SER A 681 38.82 -28.69 -34.32
CA SER A 681 39.84 -27.69 -34.67
C SER A 681 39.26 -26.29 -34.56
N ASP A 682 40.07 -25.34 -34.07
CA ASP A 682 39.72 -23.93 -34.07
C ASP A 682 39.64 -23.40 -35.50
N VAL A 683 38.51 -22.81 -35.84
CA VAL A 683 38.24 -22.14 -37.12
C VAL A 683 37.93 -20.67 -36.88
N LYS A 684 38.14 -19.85 -37.92
CA LYS A 684 37.76 -18.43 -37.88
C LYS A 684 36.24 -18.33 -37.76
N THR A 685 35.73 -17.40 -36.97
CA THR A 685 34.29 -17.16 -36.87
C THR A 685 33.72 -16.65 -38.19
N PHE A 686 32.42 -16.83 -38.44
CA PHE A 686 31.79 -16.35 -39.68
C PHE A 686 32.01 -14.84 -39.92
N PRO A 687 31.84 -13.93 -38.93
CA PRO A 687 32.15 -12.52 -39.11
C PRO A 687 33.61 -12.24 -39.46
N GLN A 688 34.57 -12.94 -38.83
CA GLN A 688 36.00 -12.83 -39.17
C GLN A 688 36.28 -13.33 -40.59
N TRP A 689 35.68 -14.44 -41.01
CA TRP A 689 35.83 -14.93 -42.37
C TRP A 689 35.20 -13.96 -43.38
N PHE A 690 34.03 -13.39 -43.07
CA PHE A 690 33.31 -12.49 -43.97
C PHE A 690 34.12 -11.23 -44.25
N VAL A 691 34.65 -10.57 -43.22
CA VAL A 691 35.46 -9.35 -43.41
C VAL A 691 36.77 -9.59 -44.17
N LEU A 692 37.36 -10.78 -44.06
CA LEU A 692 38.60 -11.12 -44.76
C LEU A 692 38.37 -11.48 -46.24
N ASN A 693 37.22 -12.06 -46.56
CA ASN A 693 36.97 -12.66 -47.89
C ASN A 693 36.01 -11.86 -48.76
N ARG A 694 35.17 -10.99 -48.18
CA ARG A 694 34.12 -10.25 -48.88
C ARG A 694 34.35 -8.73 -48.85
N PRO A 695 33.97 -8.00 -49.91
CA PRO A 695 34.05 -6.56 -49.96
C PRO A 695 32.96 -5.91 -49.09
N CYS A 696 33.24 -5.76 -47.80
CA CYS A 696 32.26 -5.24 -46.82
C CYS A 696 32.81 -4.13 -45.91
N ILE A 697 34.06 -3.73 -46.09
CA ILE A 697 34.72 -2.68 -45.33
C ILE A 697 34.65 -1.38 -46.14
N PRO A 698 33.92 -0.36 -45.67
CA PRO A 698 33.76 0.90 -46.39
C PRO A 698 35.09 1.67 -46.40
N VAL A 699 35.50 2.09 -47.59
CA VAL A 699 36.71 2.90 -47.81
C VAL A 699 36.42 4.06 -48.74
N GLN A 700 37.17 5.14 -48.54
CA GLN A 700 37.18 6.30 -49.42
C GLN A 700 38.58 6.48 -50.00
N ILE A 701 38.69 6.39 -51.33
CA ILE A 701 39.96 6.52 -52.06
C ILE A 701 39.83 7.66 -53.05
N LEU A 702 40.86 8.47 -53.18
CA LEU A 702 40.95 9.51 -54.20
C LEU A 702 41.18 8.87 -55.57
N SER A 703 40.28 9.12 -56.52
CA SER A 703 40.44 8.63 -57.90
C SER A 703 41.31 9.58 -58.74
N SER A 704 41.73 9.12 -59.91
CA SER A 704 42.55 9.87 -60.88
C SER A 704 41.95 11.19 -61.37
N ASN A 705 40.66 11.45 -61.09
CA ASN A 705 39.93 12.64 -61.54
C ASN A 705 39.58 13.59 -60.38
N ASP A 706 40.32 13.54 -59.26
CA ASP A 706 40.06 14.35 -58.05
C ASP A 706 38.66 14.16 -57.43
N THR A 707 38.02 13.02 -57.72
CA THR A 707 36.76 12.62 -57.09
C THR A 707 36.98 11.45 -56.14
N TYR A 708 36.31 11.49 -54.99
CA TYR A 708 36.38 10.41 -54.01
C TYR A 708 35.57 9.20 -54.47
N LYS A 709 36.27 8.09 -54.71
CA LYS A 709 35.66 6.79 -54.97
C LYS A 709 35.27 6.16 -53.63
N LYS A 710 33.97 5.95 -53.45
CA LYS A 710 33.38 5.27 -52.29
C LYS A 710 33.10 3.81 -52.67
N GLU A 711 33.76 2.87 -52.03
CA GLU A 711 33.56 1.44 -52.29
C GLU A 711 33.75 0.59 -51.03
N CYS A 712 33.34 -0.67 -51.09
CA CYS A 712 33.63 -1.64 -50.05
C CYS A 712 34.78 -2.55 -50.51
N LEU A 713 35.77 -2.75 -49.64
CA LEU A 713 36.89 -3.67 -49.90
C LEU A 713 36.93 -4.79 -48.85
N LYS A 714 37.75 -5.80 -49.13
CA LYS A 714 38.09 -6.82 -48.13
C LYS A 714 39.04 -6.20 -47.13
N SER A 715 38.86 -6.49 -45.84
CA SER A 715 39.66 -5.91 -44.76
C SER A 715 41.18 -6.01 -44.93
N ILE A 716 41.69 -7.08 -45.56
CA ILE A 716 43.12 -7.28 -45.85
C ILE A 716 43.75 -6.22 -46.77
N TYR A 717 42.94 -5.50 -47.55
CA TYR A 717 43.39 -4.44 -48.44
C TYR A 717 43.21 -3.03 -47.84
N VAL A 718 42.70 -2.94 -46.62
CA VAL A 718 42.32 -1.68 -45.97
C VAL A 718 43.32 -1.30 -44.89
N TYR A 719 43.68 -0.02 -44.87
CA TYR A 719 44.58 0.58 -43.89
C TYR A 719 43.80 1.10 -42.69
N SER A 720 44.43 1.01 -41.52
CA SER A 720 43.88 1.51 -40.27
C SER A 720 43.62 3.01 -40.36
N ASN A 721 42.50 3.47 -39.78
CA ASN A 721 42.19 4.89 -39.65
C ASN A 721 43.24 5.67 -38.84
N ARG A 722 44.05 4.97 -38.01
CA ARG A 722 45.24 5.54 -37.36
C ARG A 722 46.19 6.15 -38.39
N LEU A 723 46.33 5.53 -39.56
CA LEU A 723 47.29 5.94 -40.58
C LEU A 723 46.83 7.15 -41.41
N SER A 724 45.59 7.62 -41.26
CA SER A 724 45.01 8.74 -42.02
C SER A 724 45.92 9.97 -42.11
N PRO A 725 46.60 10.42 -41.02
CA PRO A 725 47.50 11.57 -41.07
C PRO A 725 48.74 11.39 -41.98
N TRP A 726 49.07 10.16 -42.39
CA TRP A 726 50.21 9.86 -43.25
C TRP A 726 49.79 9.42 -44.66
N ILE A 727 48.64 8.75 -44.83
CA ILE A 727 48.16 8.27 -46.13
C ILE A 727 47.16 9.18 -46.84
N GLY A 728 46.55 10.12 -46.11
CA GLY A 728 45.48 10.96 -46.65
C GLY A 728 44.34 10.13 -47.23
N HIS A 729 43.89 10.48 -48.44
CA HIS A 729 42.90 9.69 -49.20
C HIS A 729 43.52 8.87 -50.35
N TYR A 730 44.84 8.72 -50.40
CA TYR A 730 45.54 8.05 -51.51
C TYR A 730 45.48 6.52 -51.41
N LEU A 731 45.32 5.97 -50.21
CA LEU A 731 45.18 4.54 -49.96
C LEU A 731 43.82 4.21 -49.34
N PRO A 732 43.32 2.97 -49.51
CA PRO A 732 42.03 2.54 -48.97
C PRO A 732 42.03 2.57 -47.43
N THR A 733 41.55 3.66 -46.86
CA THR A 733 41.51 3.85 -45.41
C THR A 733 40.14 3.49 -44.87
N PHE A 734 40.10 2.84 -43.72
CA PHE A 734 38.83 2.52 -43.08
C PHE A 734 38.08 3.79 -42.68
N GLU A 735 36.90 3.99 -43.26
CA GLU A 735 36.14 5.24 -43.16
C GLU A 735 35.41 5.40 -41.80
N CYS A 736 35.25 4.33 -41.02
CA CYS A 736 34.49 4.40 -39.77
C CYS A 736 35.38 4.79 -38.58
N THR A 737 35.11 5.96 -37.99
CA THR A 737 35.67 6.44 -36.71
C THR A 737 34.55 6.52 -35.66
N PRO A 738 34.37 5.48 -34.82
CA PRO A 738 33.37 5.53 -33.76
C PRO A 738 33.68 6.70 -32.82
N ASN A 739 32.73 7.62 -32.63
CA ASN A 739 32.90 8.84 -31.81
C ASN A 739 34.07 9.76 -32.22
N GLY A 740 34.56 9.65 -33.45
CA GLY A 740 35.72 10.43 -33.90
C GLY A 740 37.08 9.89 -33.41
N GLU A 741 37.11 8.73 -32.75
CA GLU A 741 38.34 8.10 -32.26
C GLU A 741 38.86 7.01 -33.21
N PRO A 742 40.19 6.74 -33.21
CA PRO A 742 40.75 5.60 -33.92
C PRO A 742 40.28 4.26 -33.33
N LEU A 743 40.29 3.21 -34.15
CA LEU A 743 39.89 1.87 -33.72
C LEU A 743 40.77 1.37 -32.55
N SER A 744 40.15 0.65 -31.60
CA SER A 744 40.88 -0.04 -30.54
C SER A 744 41.72 -1.20 -31.09
N ASP A 745 42.76 -1.61 -30.36
CA ASP A 745 43.66 -2.69 -30.79
C ASP A 745 42.93 -4.03 -30.96
N GLU A 746 41.88 -4.28 -30.19
CA GLU A 746 41.08 -5.49 -30.31
C GLU A 746 40.30 -5.53 -31.63
N TRP A 747 39.72 -4.40 -32.07
CA TRP A 747 39.04 -4.29 -33.36
C TRP A 747 40.02 -4.30 -34.54
N LEU A 748 41.21 -3.70 -34.40
CA LEU A 748 42.26 -3.80 -35.42
C LEU A 748 42.69 -5.25 -35.65
N LYS A 749 42.83 -6.04 -34.58
CA LYS A 749 43.11 -7.48 -34.66
C LYS A 749 41.98 -8.27 -35.32
N PHE A 750 40.72 -7.92 -35.04
CA PHE A 750 39.55 -8.56 -35.65
C PHE A 750 39.52 -8.33 -37.18
N PHE A 751 39.63 -7.08 -37.62
CA PHE A 751 39.61 -6.74 -39.04
C PHE A 751 40.92 -7.12 -39.76
N LYS A 752 42.05 -7.23 -39.06
CA LYS A 752 43.38 -7.38 -39.67
C LYS A 752 43.70 -6.26 -40.67
N LEU A 753 43.35 -5.03 -40.32
CA LEU A 753 43.71 -3.85 -41.11
C LEU A 753 45.24 -3.67 -41.12
N LYS A 754 45.77 -3.08 -42.19
CA LYS A 754 47.19 -2.70 -42.25
C LYS A 754 47.45 -1.55 -41.28
N THR A 755 48.33 -1.77 -40.32
CA THR A 755 48.70 -0.77 -39.29
C THR A 755 50.02 -0.07 -39.57
N GLU A 756 50.75 -0.52 -40.59
CA GLU A 756 52.04 0.03 -41.01
C GLU A 756 52.06 0.22 -42.54
N LEU A 757 52.88 1.15 -43.02
CA LEU A 757 53.07 1.42 -44.45
C LEU A 757 54.32 0.70 -44.95
N SER A 758 54.18 -0.05 -46.04
CA SER A 758 55.33 -0.63 -46.73
C SER A 758 56.03 0.42 -47.60
N THR A 759 57.29 0.16 -47.96
CA THR A 759 58.05 1.04 -48.85
C THR A 759 57.37 1.23 -50.21
N ASP A 760 56.72 0.18 -50.73
CA ASP A 760 55.95 0.27 -51.98
C ASP A 760 54.69 1.17 -51.84
N ASP A 761 54.08 1.24 -50.64
CA ASP A 761 52.94 2.13 -50.35
C ASP A 761 53.35 3.60 -50.39
N TYR A 762 54.50 3.94 -49.79
CA TYR A 762 55.05 5.30 -49.85
C TYR A 762 55.36 5.73 -51.28
N ILE A 763 55.96 4.84 -52.08
CA ILE A 763 56.24 5.09 -53.51
C ILE A 763 54.93 5.31 -54.29
N TYR A 764 53.89 4.53 -53.98
CA TYR A 764 52.59 4.68 -54.61
C TYR A 764 51.94 6.03 -54.28
N ILE A 765 51.96 6.46 -53.01
CA ILE A 765 51.42 7.76 -52.59
C ILE A 765 52.14 8.91 -53.30
N LEU A 766 53.48 8.87 -53.35
CA LEU A 766 54.29 9.87 -54.06
C LEU A 766 53.97 9.94 -55.56
N HIS A 767 53.76 8.80 -56.20
CA HIS A 767 53.31 8.74 -57.59
C HIS A 767 51.91 9.37 -57.77
N GLN A 768 50.95 9.10 -56.88
CA GLN A 768 49.61 9.71 -56.96
C GLN A 768 49.64 11.23 -56.74
N ILE A 769 50.48 11.72 -55.83
CA ILE A 769 50.73 13.16 -55.63
C ILE A 769 51.29 13.79 -56.91
N TYR A 770 52.28 13.14 -57.54
CA TYR A 770 52.88 13.61 -58.79
C TYR A 770 51.85 13.74 -59.93
N VAL A 771 50.98 12.74 -60.11
CA VAL A 771 49.91 12.79 -61.12
C VAL A 771 48.98 13.99 -60.89
N ARG A 772 48.69 14.36 -59.62
CA ARG A 772 47.86 15.53 -59.29
C ARG A 772 48.58 16.86 -59.53
N HIS A 773 49.90 16.91 -59.32
CA HIS A 773 50.69 18.09 -59.66
C HIS A 773 50.60 18.41 -61.16
N GLN A 774 50.63 17.39 -62.03
CA GLN A 774 50.44 17.58 -63.48
C GLN A 774 49.07 18.19 -63.85
N THR A 775 48.07 18.07 -62.98
CA THR A 775 46.72 18.64 -63.16
C THR A 775 46.53 20.02 -62.50
N GLY A 776 47.60 20.64 -61.97
CA GLY A 776 47.56 22.02 -61.42
C GLY A 776 47.52 22.15 -59.90
N TYR A 777 47.84 21.09 -59.15
CA TYR A 777 47.94 21.11 -57.68
C TYR A 777 49.32 21.62 -57.21
N ASP A 778 49.35 22.67 -56.39
CA ASP A 778 50.59 23.29 -55.88
C ASP A 778 51.20 22.49 -54.71
N PHE A 779 52.46 22.05 -54.86
CA PHE A 779 53.13 21.11 -53.95
C PHE A 779 53.93 21.79 -52.83
N GLU A 780 54.30 23.07 -52.98
CA GLU A 780 55.33 23.69 -52.12
C GLU A 780 54.88 23.95 -50.67
N ASN A 781 53.57 23.88 -50.37
CA ASN A 781 53.00 24.21 -49.06
C ASN A 781 52.28 23.05 -48.33
N ASP A 782 52.37 21.81 -48.83
CA ASP A 782 51.65 20.68 -48.23
C ASP A 782 52.46 19.97 -47.13
N LEU A 783 52.15 20.32 -45.88
CA LEU A 783 52.75 19.75 -44.65
C LEU A 783 52.63 18.22 -44.57
N HIS A 784 51.65 17.62 -45.25
CA HIS A 784 51.42 16.17 -45.31
C HIS A 784 52.50 15.47 -46.14
N ILE A 785 52.91 16.10 -47.24
CA ILE A 785 53.92 15.59 -48.16
C ILE A 785 55.31 15.61 -47.51
N GLN A 786 55.65 16.65 -46.77
CA GLN A 786 56.93 16.75 -46.03
C GLN A 786 57.09 15.64 -44.97
N LYS A 787 56.00 15.24 -44.31
CA LYS A 787 55.98 14.12 -43.35
C LYS A 787 56.19 12.76 -44.04
N ILE A 788 55.61 12.57 -45.22
CA ILE A 788 55.82 11.37 -46.05
C ILE A 788 57.29 11.26 -46.46
N TYR A 789 57.88 12.37 -46.94
CA TYR A 789 59.31 12.41 -47.29
C TYR A 789 60.19 12.09 -46.07
N THR A 790 59.97 12.75 -44.93
CA THR A 790 60.78 12.53 -43.71
C THR A 790 60.76 11.07 -43.24
N ASN A 791 59.59 10.41 -43.25
CA ASN A 791 59.49 9.00 -42.87
C ASN A 791 60.13 8.05 -43.89
N LEU A 792 59.98 8.34 -45.20
CA LEU A 792 60.67 7.56 -46.23
C LEU A 792 62.20 7.69 -46.08
N LEU A 793 62.70 8.89 -45.73
CA LEU A 793 64.12 9.13 -45.49
C LEU A 793 64.65 8.36 -44.27
N ASN A 794 63.88 8.27 -43.18
CA ASN A 794 64.23 7.43 -42.01
C ASN A 794 64.21 5.91 -42.30
N ILE A 795 63.43 5.46 -43.28
CA ILE A 795 63.43 4.04 -43.71
C ILE A 795 64.63 3.78 -44.63
N LEU A 796 64.91 4.70 -45.55
CA LEU A 796 66.05 4.63 -46.44
C LEU A 796 67.37 4.73 -45.67
N SER A 797 67.39 5.43 -44.53
CA SER A 797 68.58 5.55 -43.69
C SER A 797 69.02 4.25 -43.02
N ASN A 798 68.06 3.36 -42.75
CA ASN A 798 68.26 2.11 -42.04
C ASN A 798 68.32 0.87 -42.97
N THR A 799 68.25 1.03 -44.29
CA THR A 799 68.28 -0.07 -45.29
C THR A 799 69.66 -0.26 -45.90
N ASP A 800 69.98 -1.50 -46.31
CA ASP A 800 71.27 -1.84 -46.92
C ASP A 800 71.44 -1.27 -48.35
N THR A 801 72.68 -1.26 -48.85
CA THR A 801 73.02 -0.69 -50.17
C THR A 801 72.36 -1.38 -51.36
N ASN A 802 72.07 -2.68 -51.28
CA ASN A 802 71.43 -3.43 -52.37
C ASN A 802 69.92 -3.14 -52.45
N GLN A 803 69.26 -3.01 -51.29
CA GLN A 803 67.86 -2.63 -51.21
C GLN A 803 67.65 -1.16 -51.62
N ARG A 804 68.55 -0.25 -51.22
CA ARG A 804 68.52 1.15 -51.69
C ARG A 804 68.57 1.26 -53.22
N GLN A 805 69.37 0.41 -53.87
CA GLN A 805 69.47 0.36 -55.34
C GLN A 805 68.19 -0.20 -55.99
N LEU A 806 67.59 -1.25 -55.42
CA LEU A 806 66.31 -1.79 -55.89
C LEU A 806 65.16 -0.77 -55.77
N TYR A 807 65.10 -0.02 -54.67
CA TYR A 807 64.11 1.04 -54.48
C TYR A 807 64.33 2.22 -55.44
N ARG A 808 65.59 2.55 -55.75
CA ARG A 808 65.94 3.55 -56.76
C ARG A 808 65.40 3.18 -58.14
N GLU A 809 65.60 1.93 -58.59
CA GLU A 809 65.10 1.46 -59.89
C GLU A 809 63.55 1.46 -59.96
N LYS A 810 62.87 1.08 -58.87
CA LYS A 810 61.40 1.15 -58.76
C LYS A 810 60.84 2.58 -58.77
N CYS A 811 61.54 3.55 -58.17
CA CYS A 811 61.13 4.95 -58.21
C CYS A 811 61.35 5.56 -59.61
N LEU A 812 62.50 5.32 -60.23
CA LEU A 812 62.86 5.84 -61.55
C LEU A 812 61.98 5.27 -62.68
N SER A 813 61.44 4.06 -62.52
CA SER A 813 60.54 3.45 -63.50
C SER A 813 59.10 3.98 -63.47
N LYS A 814 58.72 4.73 -62.43
CA LYS A 814 57.35 5.25 -62.24
C LYS A 814 57.25 6.77 -62.28
N ILE A 815 58.35 7.51 -62.10
CA ILE A 815 58.35 8.97 -61.96
C ILE A 815 59.42 9.58 -62.90
N PRO A 816 59.06 10.54 -63.80
CA PRO A 816 60.02 11.22 -64.68
C PRO A 816 61.10 12.01 -63.93
N ILE A 817 62.31 12.04 -64.49
CA ILE A 817 63.56 12.53 -63.87
C ILE A 817 63.54 14.04 -63.60
N ASP A 818 62.78 14.81 -64.39
CA ASP A 818 62.93 16.27 -64.49
C ASP A 818 62.26 17.06 -63.33
N LEU A 819 61.55 16.39 -62.40
CA LEU A 819 60.91 17.03 -61.24
C LEU A 819 61.56 16.65 -59.89
N PHE A 820 62.59 15.80 -59.89
CA PHE A 820 63.16 15.13 -58.70
C PHE A 820 64.62 15.50 -58.41
N GLU A 821 65.09 16.64 -58.90
CA GLU A 821 66.53 16.86 -59.10
C GLU A 821 67.39 17.20 -57.85
N THR A 822 66.90 17.18 -56.61
CA THR A 822 67.80 17.59 -55.49
C THR A 822 67.74 16.80 -54.17
N HIS A 823 66.62 16.22 -53.76
CA HIS A 823 66.56 15.63 -52.40
C HIS A 823 66.60 14.10 -52.37
N VAL A 824 65.82 13.40 -53.18
CA VAL A 824 65.74 11.92 -53.11
C VAL A 824 66.88 11.23 -53.86
N LEU A 825 67.37 11.80 -54.97
CA LEU A 825 68.54 11.28 -55.70
C LEU A 825 69.86 11.47 -54.93
N THR A 826 69.98 12.58 -54.18
CA THR A 826 71.12 12.89 -53.32
C THR A 826 71.18 11.98 -52.08
N LEU A 827 70.02 11.63 -51.50
CA LEU A 827 69.91 10.69 -50.39
C LEU A 827 70.10 9.21 -50.81
N LEU A 828 69.83 8.86 -52.07
CA LEU A 828 70.11 7.52 -52.62
C LEU A 828 71.58 7.35 -53.07
N THR A 829 72.40 8.40 -53.02
CA THR A 829 73.80 8.40 -53.48
C THR A 829 74.84 8.77 -52.40
N THR A 830 74.41 9.26 -51.24
CA THR A 830 75.31 9.69 -50.15
C THR A 830 75.57 8.57 -49.13
N SER A 831 76.82 8.50 -48.67
CA SER A 831 77.35 7.43 -47.81
C SER A 831 77.14 7.66 -46.30
N SER A 832 76.65 8.84 -45.88
CA SER A 832 76.42 9.23 -44.48
C SER A 832 75.22 10.17 -44.41
N ILE A 833 74.30 9.91 -43.48
CA ILE A 833 73.00 10.60 -43.36
C ILE A 833 73.05 11.74 -42.34
N ASP A 834 74.02 11.70 -41.43
CA ASP A 834 74.20 12.69 -40.39
C ASP A 834 74.62 14.07 -40.96
N ASP A 835 75.39 14.08 -42.05
CA ASP A 835 75.85 15.33 -42.69
C ASP A 835 74.72 16.10 -43.39
N TYR A 836 73.66 15.42 -43.83
CA TYR A 836 72.52 16.04 -44.52
C TYR A 836 71.56 16.76 -43.54
N PHE A 837 71.34 16.18 -42.36
CA PHE A 837 70.48 16.79 -41.33
C PHE A 837 71.13 18.01 -40.65
N ILE A 838 72.46 18.03 -40.56
CA ILE A 838 73.23 19.18 -40.05
C ILE A 838 73.13 20.38 -41.01
N GLN A 839 73.14 20.16 -42.33
CA GLN A 839 72.99 21.25 -43.30
C GLN A 839 71.57 21.85 -43.35
N LEU A 840 70.53 21.10 -42.94
CA LEU A 840 69.14 21.55 -42.90
C LEU A 840 68.69 22.08 -41.52
N GLY A 841 69.57 22.09 -40.51
CA GLY A 841 69.31 22.72 -39.21
C GLY A 841 68.34 21.97 -38.29
N ILE A 842 68.15 20.66 -38.48
CA ILE A 842 67.24 19.84 -37.64
C ILE A 842 68.06 19.09 -36.59
N HIS A 843 67.92 19.47 -35.31
CA HIS A 843 68.53 18.77 -34.18
C HIS A 843 67.69 17.56 -33.74
N VAL A 844 68.31 16.38 -33.69
CA VAL A 844 67.75 15.15 -33.11
C VAL A 844 67.99 15.14 -31.60
N ALA A 845 66.91 15.09 -30.81
CA ALA A 845 66.98 15.11 -29.36
C ALA A 845 67.23 13.72 -28.75
N ASN A 846 68.18 13.65 -27.81
CA ASN A 846 68.41 12.51 -26.92
C ASN A 846 67.57 12.64 -25.62
N ASN A 847 67.27 11.47 -25.04
CA ASN A 847 66.51 11.25 -23.82
C ASN A 847 67.03 12.02 -22.58
N ASP A 848 66.16 12.79 -21.90
CA ASP A 848 66.27 13.09 -20.45
C ASP A 848 64.93 13.54 -19.81
N SER A 849 64.68 13.02 -18.59
CA SER A 849 63.70 13.32 -17.52
C SER A 849 62.20 13.62 -17.82
N SER A 850 61.30 12.88 -17.16
CA SER A 850 59.86 12.78 -17.48
C SER A 850 58.98 14.01 -17.19
N ASN A 851 59.32 14.89 -16.24
CA ASN A 851 58.48 16.07 -15.95
C ASN A 851 58.76 17.24 -16.90
N ASP A 852 60.02 17.41 -17.30
CA ASP A 852 60.44 18.47 -18.23
C ASP A 852 59.89 18.21 -19.65
N GLN A 853 59.69 16.94 -19.99
CA GLN A 853 59.05 16.52 -21.24
C GLN A 853 57.56 16.87 -21.28
N ILE A 854 56.82 16.73 -20.17
CA ILE A 854 55.39 17.07 -20.12
C ILE A 854 55.20 18.59 -20.20
N THR A 855 56.02 19.37 -19.49
CA THR A 855 55.97 20.84 -19.60
C THR A 855 56.26 21.32 -21.02
N LYS A 856 57.32 20.78 -21.67
CA LYS A 856 57.64 21.10 -23.08
C LYS A 856 56.55 20.62 -24.04
N LEU A 857 55.87 19.52 -23.73
CA LEU A 857 54.72 19.02 -24.51
C LEU A 857 53.54 19.99 -24.40
N ILE A 858 53.20 20.45 -23.19
CA ILE A 858 52.13 21.42 -22.95
C ILE A 858 52.43 22.73 -23.67
N GLU A 859 53.67 23.24 -23.56
CA GLU A 859 54.09 24.47 -24.25
C GLU A 859 53.98 24.34 -25.77
N ARG A 860 54.42 23.22 -26.33
CA ARG A 860 54.29 22.93 -27.77
C ARG A 860 52.83 22.85 -28.21
N ASP A 861 52.02 22.08 -27.49
CA ASP A 861 50.61 21.87 -27.81
C ASP A 861 49.83 23.19 -27.74
N ASN A 862 50.11 24.02 -26.72
CA ASN A 862 49.51 25.34 -26.57
C ASN A 862 49.98 26.31 -27.66
N LEU A 863 51.26 26.28 -28.04
CA LEU A 863 51.78 27.09 -29.15
C LEU A 863 51.07 26.73 -30.47
N GLU A 864 50.89 25.44 -30.74
CA GLU A 864 50.18 24.96 -31.93
C GLU A 864 48.68 25.33 -31.88
N LEU A 865 48.04 25.19 -30.72
CA LEU A 865 46.65 25.57 -30.48
C LEU A 865 46.43 27.06 -30.78
N PHE A 866 47.26 27.90 -30.21
CA PHE A 866 47.16 29.35 -30.32
C PHE A 866 47.50 29.86 -31.72
N ASN A 867 48.48 29.27 -32.41
CA ASN A 867 48.82 29.64 -33.79
C ASN A 867 47.71 29.34 -34.81
N ARG A 868 46.81 28.40 -34.51
CA ARG A 868 45.68 28.03 -35.38
C ARG A 868 44.46 28.95 -35.19
N LEU A 869 44.43 29.76 -34.13
CA LEU A 869 43.32 30.67 -33.87
C LEU A 869 43.45 31.94 -34.73
N PRO A 870 42.41 32.30 -35.51
CA PRO A 870 42.41 33.55 -36.25
C PRO A 870 42.51 34.72 -35.26
N HIS A 871 43.45 35.64 -35.50
CA HIS A 871 43.71 36.83 -34.67
C HIS A 871 44.35 36.58 -33.29
N PHE A 872 45.13 35.50 -33.10
CA PHE A 872 45.86 35.27 -31.84
C PHE A 872 46.72 36.46 -31.37
N SER A 873 47.30 37.23 -32.30
CA SER A 873 48.08 38.45 -32.01
C SER A 873 47.27 39.63 -31.45
N LEU A 874 45.94 39.53 -31.39
CA LEU A 874 45.01 40.54 -30.85
C LEU A 874 44.41 40.17 -29.47
N LEU A 875 44.61 38.94 -28.97
CA LEU A 875 44.15 38.53 -27.63
C LEU A 875 45.04 39.19 -26.57
N CYS A 876 44.52 40.21 -25.88
CA CYS A 876 45.33 41.08 -25.03
C CYS A 876 45.17 40.79 -23.52
N THR A 877 44.15 40.03 -23.13
CA THR A 877 43.81 39.82 -21.71
C THR A 877 43.85 38.34 -21.30
N PRO A 878 44.19 38.03 -20.04
CA PRO A 878 44.24 36.65 -19.54
C PRO A 878 42.92 35.88 -19.71
N ASP A 879 41.78 36.50 -19.47
CA ASP A 879 40.43 35.91 -19.58
C ASP A 879 40.09 35.53 -21.04
N GLU A 880 40.35 36.41 -22.00
CA GLU A 880 40.17 36.11 -23.43
C GLU A 880 41.03 34.92 -23.87
N LEU A 881 42.28 34.85 -23.39
CA LEU A 881 43.21 33.76 -23.70
C LEU A 881 42.75 32.41 -23.11
N LEU A 882 42.27 32.42 -21.85
CA LEU A 882 41.72 31.23 -21.21
C LEU A 882 40.47 30.71 -21.95
N ILE A 883 39.54 31.60 -22.28
CA ILE A 883 38.32 31.23 -23.01
C ILE A 883 38.67 30.67 -24.38
N ALA A 884 39.55 31.35 -25.15
CA ALA A 884 39.94 30.90 -26.47
C ALA A 884 40.63 29.53 -26.45
N GLY A 885 41.52 29.29 -25.47
CA GLY A 885 42.18 28.00 -25.31
C GLY A 885 41.22 26.86 -24.94
N LEU A 886 40.22 27.13 -24.09
CA LEU A 886 39.18 26.16 -23.74
C LEU A 886 38.21 25.88 -24.90
N GLU A 887 37.78 26.92 -25.62
CA GLU A 887 36.84 26.80 -26.75
C GLU A 887 37.46 26.13 -27.99
N ALA A 888 38.78 26.16 -28.10
CA ALA A 888 39.52 25.44 -29.14
C ALA A 888 39.59 23.91 -28.89
N GLN A 889 39.22 23.44 -27.70
CA GLN A 889 39.15 21.99 -27.42
C GLN A 889 37.88 21.36 -28.00
N ASN A 890 37.86 20.04 -28.15
CA ASN A 890 36.66 19.30 -28.57
C ASN A 890 36.07 18.52 -27.39
N SER A 891 35.18 19.17 -26.63
CA SER A 891 34.58 18.60 -25.41
C SER A 891 33.19 19.17 -25.14
N ILE A 892 32.30 18.33 -24.62
CA ILE A 892 30.94 18.73 -24.22
C ILE A 892 30.90 19.56 -22.93
N TRP A 893 32.03 19.68 -22.22
CA TRP A 893 32.15 20.39 -20.94
C TRP A 893 32.61 21.85 -21.11
N ILE A 894 32.93 22.25 -22.35
CA ILE A 894 33.48 23.57 -22.67
C ILE A 894 32.50 24.68 -22.29
N GLY A 895 33.06 25.81 -21.85
CA GLY A 895 32.32 27.02 -21.51
C GLY A 895 31.62 26.98 -20.14
N CYS A 896 31.76 25.89 -19.38
CA CYS A 896 31.19 25.76 -18.05
C CYS A 896 32.24 25.43 -16.99
N ILE A 897 31.98 25.89 -15.76
CA ILE A 897 32.68 25.42 -14.55
C ILE A 897 31.67 24.81 -13.57
N TYR A 898 32.16 23.94 -12.71
CA TYR A 898 31.34 23.03 -11.91
C TYR A 898 31.75 23.10 -10.43
N HIS A 899 30.77 23.29 -9.56
CA HIS A 899 30.94 23.13 -8.12
C HIS A 899 29.99 22.03 -7.63
N TYR A 900 30.50 21.00 -6.94
CA TYR A 900 29.66 19.95 -6.36
C TYR A 900 29.64 20.04 -4.85
N THR A 901 28.47 19.81 -4.27
CA THR A 901 28.28 19.86 -2.82
C THR A 901 27.09 19.01 -2.40
N HIS A 902 26.97 18.75 -1.09
CA HIS A 902 25.85 18.01 -0.54
C HIS A 902 24.55 18.83 -0.48
N LEU A 903 23.39 18.17 -0.37
CA LEU A 903 22.04 18.76 -0.34
C LEU A 903 21.92 19.94 0.65
N GLU A 904 22.36 19.77 1.89
CA GLU A 904 22.29 20.80 2.94
C GLU A 904 23.11 22.05 2.61
N ASN A 905 24.30 21.87 2.01
CA ASN A 905 25.13 22.97 1.57
C ASN A 905 24.53 23.67 0.35
N ALA A 906 23.94 22.92 -0.58
CA ALA A 906 23.25 23.49 -1.74
C ALA A 906 22.05 24.36 -1.29
N VAL A 907 21.29 23.91 -0.29
CA VAL A 907 20.25 24.73 0.35
C VAL A 907 20.84 26.03 0.90
N SER A 908 21.97 25.96 1.58
CA SER A 908 22.64 27.13 2.16
C SER A 908 23.11 28.11 1.08
N ILE A 909 23.75 27.61 0.02
CA ILE A 909 24.17 28.41 -1.15
C ILE A 909 22.97 29.12 -1.79
N LEU A 910 21.85 28.42 -1.95
CA LEU A 910 20.65 28.98 -2.59
C LEU A 910 19.92 29.98 -1.70
N ARG A 911 19.92 29.79 -0.38
CA ARG A 911 19.38 30.77 0.58
C ARG A 911 20.24 32.03 0.64
N ASP A 912 21.55 31.84 0.70
CA ASP A 912 22.52 32.94 0.78
C ASP A 912 22.75 33.62 -0.58
N GLN A 913 22.34 32.96 -1.67
CA GLN A 913 22.60 33.36 -3.05
C GLN A 913 24.11 33.59 -3.33
N ALA A 914 24.97 32.81 -2.65
CA ALA A 914 26.42 32.94 -2.78
C ALA A 914 27.12 31.59 -2.55
N ILE A 915 28.11 31.29 -3.39
CA ILE A 915 29.05 30.18 -3.15
C ILE A 915 30.25 30.76 -2.42
N LYS A 916 30.41 30.41 -1.15
CA LYS A 916 31.45 30.96 -0.26
C LYS A 916 32.66 30.02 -0.16
N SER A 917 33.84 30.60 0.05
CA SER A 917 35.07 29.86 0.31
C SER A 917 34.99 29.19 1.69
N ARG A 918 35.84 28.18 1.91
CA ARG A 918 35.84 27.45 3.20
C ARG A 918 36.14 28.36 4.38
N HIS A 919 36.99 29.37 4.20
CA HIS A 919 37.30 30.36 5.22
C HIS A 919 36.04 31.14 5.67
N LEU A 920 35.17 31.52 4.73
CA LEU A 920 33.93 32.24 5.04
C LEU A 920 32.79 31.34 5.56
N CYS A 921 32.90 30.02 5.39
CA CYS A 921 31.90 29.04 5.85
C CYS A 921 32.11 28.57 7.31
N GLN A 922 33.07 29.14 8.06
CA GLN A 922 33.46 28.68 9.42
C GLN A 922 32.39 28.84 10.53
N THR A 923 31.16 29.21 10.19
CA THR A 923 30.02 29.27 11.13
C THR A 923 29.18 27.99 11.06
N ASN A 924 28.96 27.35 12.22
CA ASN A 924 28.28 26.06 12.44
C ASN A 924 27.23 25.66 11.38
N ASN A 925 27.47 24.49 10.74
CA ASN A 925 26.56 23.63 9.94
C ASN A 925 26.99 23.30 8.49
N PHE A 926 28.16 23.71 8.01
CA PHE A 926 28.65 23.28 6.68
C PHE A 926 29.10 21.80 6.70
N LYS A 927 28.53 20.97 5.81
CA LYS A 927 28.91 19.54 5.67
C LYS A 927 30.07 19.39 4.70
N ASP A 928 31.27 19.11 5.19
CA ASP A 928 32.44 19.01 4.32
C ASP A 928 32.32 17.83 3.33
N SER A 929 32.05 18.14 2.06
CA SER A 929 31.94 17.15 0.98
C SER A 929 33.31 16.73 0.42
N SER A 930 34.41 17.13 1.09
CA SER A 930 35.79 16.89 0.69
C SER A 930 36.67 16.39 1.85
N ALA A 931 37.84 15.80 1.54
CA ALA A 931 38.73 15.15 2.51
C ALA A 931 39.27 16.13 3.57
N TYR A 932 38.68 16.10 4.76
CA TYR A 932 39.15 16.76 5.96
C TYR A 932 40.57 16.27 6.34
N ASP A 933 41.39 17.17 6.87
CA ASP A 933 42.75 16.96 7.42
C ASP A 933 43.97 16.88 6.48
N PHE A 934 44.21 17.96 5.74
CA PHE A 934 45.59 18.43 5.59
C PHE A 934 45.73 19.97 5.50
N MET A 935 44.82 20.77 6.05
CA MET A 935 44.96 22.24 6.06
C MET A 935 44.82 22.89 7.44
N SER A 936 45.11 22.16 8.51
CA SER A 936 45.63 22.79 9.74
C SER A 936 47.15 23.01 9.68
N ALA A 937 47.80 22.59 8.58
CA ALA A 937 49.26 22.71 8.38
C ALA A 937 49.67 23.01 6.92
N ILE A 938 48.77 23.53 6.08
CA ILE A 938 49.09 23.99 4.72
C ILE A 938 48.41 25.34 4.52
N ASP A 939 49.23 26.36 4.28
CA ASP A 939 48.94 27.72 3.80
C ASP A 939 47.50 28.23 3.94
N ASP A 940 47.31 29.20 4.84
CA ASP A 940 46.03 29.90 5.10
C ASP A 940 45.37 30.40 3.79
N GLN A 941 46.15 30.67 2.74
CA GLN A 941 45.70 31.32 1.51
C GLN A 941 44.75 30.47 0.63
N VAL A 942 44.89 29.15 0.54
CA VAL A 942 44.06 28.33 -0.39
C VAL A 942 42.61 28.24 0.08
N ASN A 943 42.37 28.27 1.39
CA ASN A 943 41.03 28.23 1.97
C ASN A 943 40.22 29.53 1.73
N HIS A 944 40.87 30.59 1.27
CA HIS A 944 40.21 31.84 0.87
C HIS A 944 39.58 31.75 -0.51
N TYR A 945 39.86 30.72 -1.31
CA TYR A 945 39.30 30.58 -2.66
C TYR A 945 38.12 29.61 -2.71
N VAL A 946 37.08 29.97 -3.46
CA VAL A 946 36.05 29.07 -3.96
C VAL A 946 36.63 28.29 -5.13
N ARG A 947 36.53 26.97 -5.08
CA ARG A 947 37.10 26.05 -6.07
C ARG A 947 36.02 25.53 -7.01
N PHE A 948 36.29 25.62 -8.30
CA PHE A 948 35.45 25.10 -9.36
C PHE A 948 36.28 24.19 -10.28
N TYR A 949 35.66 23.12 -10.75
CA TYR A 949 36.25 22.21 -11.73
C TYR A 949 35.82 22.63 -13.13
N PHE A 950 36.70 22.50 -14.12
CA PHE A 950 36.32 22.73 -15.53
C PHE A 950 35.47 21.60 -16.13
N ARG A 951 35.36 20.47 -15.44
CA ARG A 951 34.54 19.33 -15.86
C ARG A 951 34.11 18.47 -14.66
N PRO A 952 32.98 17.76 -14.76
CA PRO A 952 32.70 16.62 -13.91
C PRO A 952 33.64 15.43 -14.23
N LYS A 953 33.54 14.39 -13.40
CA LYS A 953 34.31 13.14 -13.43
C LYS A 953 35.80 13.31 -13.09
N THR A 954 36.15 14.26 -12.22
CA THR A 954 37.52 14.36 -11.68
C THR A 954 37.78 13.23 -10.70
N SER A 955 39.05 12.86 -10.51
CA SER A 955 39.43 11.79 -9.56
C SER A 955 38.99 12.12 -8.14
N THR A 956 39.09 13.39 -7.74
CA THR A 956 38.58 13.90 -6.46
C THR A 956 37.07 13.70 -6.32
N GLN A 957 36.29 14.03 -7.35
CA GLN A 957 34.84 13.78 -7.33
C GLN A 957 34.53 12.28 -7.21
N LEU A 958 35.18 11.43 -8.02
CA LEU A 958 34.98 9.99 -8.02
C LEU A 958 35.24 9.36 -6.64
N ASN A 959 36.13 9.95 -5.83
CA ASN A 959 36.42 9.42 -4.50
C ASN A 959 35.40 9.83 -3.43
N ASN A 960 34.71 10.96 -3.61
CA ASN A 960 33.85 11.55 -2.58
C ASN A 960 32.36 11.42 -2.87
N GLU A 961 31.95 11.32 -4.14
CA GLU A 961 30.53 11.28 -4.50
C GLU A 961 29.81 10.02 -3.97
N ASN A 962 28.53 10.18 -3.64
CA ASN A 962 27.70 9.16 -3.00
C ASN A 962 28.36 8.67 -1.70
N LEU A 963 28.50 7.35 -1.52
CA LEU A 963 29.19 6.76 -0.37
C LEU A 963 30.73 6.70 -0.53
N GLY A 964 31.29 7.26 -1.61
CA GLY A 964 32.72 7.23 -1.91
C GLY A 964 33.27 5.84 -2.31
N SER A 965 34.50 5.80 -2.79
CA SER A 965 35.15 4.55 -3.26
C SER A 965 35.82 3.79 -2.11
N ASN A 966 35.86 2.45 -2.11
CA ASN A 966 36.57 1.68 -1.06
C ASN A 966 38.10 1.92 -1.02
N LYS A 967 38.64 2.67 -1.99
CA LYS A 967 40.05 3.07 -2.07
C LYS A 967 40.34 4.40 -1.38
N SER A 968 39.31 5.15 -0.94
CA SER A 968 39.50 6.38 -0.17
C SER A 968 40.21 6.04 1.14
N LYS A 969 41.49 6.42 1.26
CA LYS A 969 42.27 6.21 2.49
C LYS A 969 41.55 6.89 3.65
N LYS A 970 41.24 6.15 4.71
CA LYS A 970 40.90 6.75 6.02
C LYS A 970 42.04 7.68 6.41
N ARG A 971 41.79 8.99 6.42
CA ARG A 971 42.72 9.99 6.96
C ARG A 971 42.10 10.45 8.27
N ASN A 972 42.82 10.31 9.39
CA ASN A 972 42.39 10.76 10.72
C ASN A 972 40.92 10.44 11.13
N ASN A 973 40.49 9.18 11.07
CA ASN A 973 39.12 8.76 11.43
C ASN A 973 37.99 9.44 10.62
N TYR A 974 38.31 10.00 9.46
CA TYR A 974 37.34 10.65 8.59
C TYR A 974 37.40 10.06 7.17
N THR A 975 36.21 9.81 6.60
CA THR A 975 36.05 9.43 5.21
C THR A 975 35.19 10.49 4.53
N PRO A 976 35.74 11.34 3.64
CA PRO A 976 34.93 12.32 2.92
C PRO A 976 33.88 11.64 2.07
N MET A 977 32.64 12.10 2.21
CA MET A 977 31.50 11.57 1.48
C MET A 977 30.51 12.68 1.16
N CYS A 978 29.87 12.55 0.01
CA CYS A 978 28.79 13.41 -0.43
C CYS A 978 27.61 12.52 -0.83
N PRO A 979 26.81 12.00 0.14
CA PRO A 979 25.80 10.98 -0.11
C PRO A 979 24.77 11.36 -1.18
N ILE A 980 24.35 12.63 -1.17
CA ILE A 980 23.51 13.24 -2.20
C ILE A 980 24.30 14.40 -2.85
N PRO A 981 25.01 14.14 -3.97
CA PRO A 981 25.77 15.17 -4.67
C PRO A 981 24.89 16.02 -5.59
N ILE A 982 25.04 17.34 -5.51
CA ILE A 982 24.38 18.34 -6.36
C ILE A 982 25.46 19.21 -7.02
N PHE A 983 25.38 19.36 -8.34
CA PHE A 983 26.30 20.18 -9.12
C PHE A 983 25.68 21.54 -9.47
N PHE A 984 26.43 22.61 -9.24
CA PHE A 984 26.20 23.92 -9.83
C PHE A 984 27.05 23.99 -11.10
N ARG A 985 26.40 23.94 -12.27
CA ARG A 985 27.01 24.22 -13.57
C ARG A 985 26.84 25.70 -13.87
N LEU A 986 27.95 26.40 -14.05
CA LEU A 986 28.00 27.85 -14.23
C LEU A 986 28.66 28.20 -15.55
N ASN A 987 28.10 29.15 -16.31
CA ASN A 987 28.71 29.63 -17.55
C ASN A 987 29.96 30.47 -17.25
N LEU A 988 31.13 30.00 -17.70
CA LEU A 988 32.41 30.62 -17.40
C LEU A 988 32.55 32.02 -18.03
N ARG A 989 32.07 32.20 -19.27
CA ARG A 989 32.13 33.49 -19.98
C ARG A 989 31.30 34.55 -19.25
N VAL A 990 30.16 34.17 -18.67
CA VAL A 990 29.34 35.09 -17.88
C VAL A 990 30.02 35.45 -16.57
N ILE A 991 30.68 34.50 -15.91
CA ILE A 991 31.45 34.74 -14.68
C ILE A 991 32.61 35.71 -14.92
N LEU A 992 33.40 35.48 -15.97
CA LEU A 992 34.57 36.32 -16.28
C LEU A 992 34.18 37.76 -16.66
N ASN A 993 32.94 38.00 -17.09
CA ASN A 993 32.41 39.33 -17.36
C ASN A 993 31.95 40.10 -16.10
N ILE A 994 32.01 39.50 -14.91
CA ILE A 994 31.72 40.20 -13.65
C ILE A 994 32.82 41.24 -13.39
N LEU A 995 32.43 42.51 -13.28
CA LEU A 995 33.33 43.61 -12.94
C LEU A 995 34.06 43.34 -11.61
N ASP A 996 35.37 43.58 -11.58
CA ASP A 996 36.26 43.42 -10.43
C ASP A 996 36.33 42.01 -9.82
N LEU A 997 35.95 40.96 -10.57
CA LEU A 997 36.09 39.58 -10.12
C LEU A 997 37.56 39.18 -9.98
N LYS A 998 37.97 38.81 -8.77
CA LYS A 998 39.29 38.24 -8.50
C LYS A 998 39.28 36.73 -8.73
N TRP A 999 39.78 36.31 -9.88
CA TRP A 999 39.84 34.90 -10.27
C TRP A 999 41.28 34.44 -10.57
N LYS A 1000 41.53 33.14 -10.50
CA LYS A 1000 42.80 32.47 -10.84
C LYS A 1000 42.55 31.09 -11.44
N VAL A 1001 43.55 30.50 -12.08
CA VAL A 1001 43.53 29.08 -12.50
C VAL A 1001 44.74 28.34 -11.96
N SER A 1002 44.58 27.07 -11.63
CA SER A 1002 45.69 26.19 -11.27
C SER A 1002 46.25 25.46 -12.50
N ILE A 1003 47.55 25.16 -12.47
CA ILE A 1003 48.22 24.34 -13.51
C ILE A 1003 48.41 22.87 -13.09
N ASP A 1004 48.04 22.52 -11.86
CA ASP A 1004 48.08 21.16 -11.31
C ASP A 1004 47.03 20.99 -10.19
N ASP A 1005 46.97 19.81 -9.56
CA ASP A 1005 46.08 19.49 -8.44
C ASP A 1005 46.37 20.39 -7.23
N MET A 1006 45.35 21.11 -6.77
CA MET A 1006 45.40 21.99 -5.59
C MET A 1006 45.65 21.25 -4.26
N SER A 1007 45.69 19.91 -4.25
CA SER A 1007 46.15 19.13 -3.10
C SER A 1007 47.69 19.10 -2.95
N SER A 1008 48.43 19.42 -4.02
CA SER A 1008 49.88 19.51 -4.02
C SER A 1008 50.39 20.87 -3.53
N LYS A 1009 51.37 20.85 -2.62
CA LYS A 1009 52.01 22.08 -2.07
C LYS A 1009 52.80 22.89 -3.11
N LYS A 1010 53.07 22.32 -4.28
CA LYS A 1010 53.91 22.92 -5.33
C LYS A 1010 53.09 23.52 -6.48
N THR A 1011 51.77 23.45 -6.40
CA THR A 1011 50.88 23.91 -7.47
C THR A 1011 50.92 25.42 -7.59
N GLU A 1012 51.30 25.92 -8.76
CA GLU A 1012 51.20 27.33 -9.11
C GLU A 1012 49.76 27.66 -9.55
N TYR A 1013 49.28 28.85 -9.18
CA TYR A 1013 47.97 29.34 -9.59
C TYR A 1013 47.95 30.87 -9.63
N ASP A 1014 47.54 31.43 -10.77
CA ASP A 1014 47.37 32.87 -10.97
C ASP A 1014 46.44 33.14 -12.17
N CYS A 1015 46.20 34.40 -12.50
CA CYS A 1015 45.50 34.83 -13.72
C CYS A 1015 46.43 35.61 -14.67
N THR A 1016 47.72 35.30 -14.68
CA THR A 1016 48.69 35.94 -15.58
C THR A 1016 48.74 35.21 -16.94
N ILE A 1017 49.11 35.94 -18.00
CA ILE A 1017 49.29 35.36 -19.35
C ILE A 1017 50.29 34.19 -19.32
N ASP A 1018 51.34 34.25 -18.48
CA ASP A 1018 52.32 33.18 -18.34
C ASP A 1018 51.70 31.88 -17.81
N ILE A 1019 50.94 31.96 -16.72
CA ILE A 1019 50.26 30.81 -16.14
C ILE A 1019 49.28 30.19 -17.12
N ILE A 1020 48.54 31.01 -17.87
CA ILE A 1020 47.57 30.54 -18.86
C ILE A 1020 48.27 29.88 -20.06
N LYS A 1021 49.44 30.37 -20.47
CA LYS A 1021 50.26 29.70 -21.51
C LYS A 1021 50.78 28.33 -21.09
N ARG A 1022 50.96 28.10 -19.78
CA ARG A 1022 51.34 26.80 -19.21
C ARG A 1022 50.13 25.95 -18.78
N PHE A 1023 48.92 26.46 -18.94
CA PHE A 1023 47.70 25.72 -18.62
C PHE A 1023 47.49 24.57 -19.60
N ASP A 1024 47.22 23.36 -19.10
CA ASP A 1024 47.13 22.18 -19.94
C ASP A 1024 45.76 22.02 -20.62
N PHE A 1025 45.49 22.81 -21.68
CA PHE A 1025 44.22 22.79 -22.40
C PHE A 1025 43.91 21.42 -23.05
N CYS A 1026 44.91 20.83 -23.71
CA CYS A 1026 44.76 19.54 -24.41
C CYS A 1026 44.58 18.36 -23.44
N GLY A 1027 45.23 18.41 -22.27
CA GLY A 1027 45.11 17.37 -21.24
C GLY A 1027 43.79 17.42 -20.47
N LEU A 1028 43.25 18.61 -20.22
CA LEU A 1028 42.08 18.84 -19.37
C LEU A 1028 40.85 17.97 -19.71
N PHE A 1029 40.51 17.88 -21.01
CA PHE A 1029 39.35 17.13 -21.47
C PHE A 1029 39.69 15.77 -22.09
N ASN A 1030 40.97 15.38 -22.14
CA ASN A 1030 41.40 14.15 -22.78
C ASN A 1030 41.49 12.99 -21.77
N ASP A 1031 40.49 12.11 -21.78
CA ASP A 1031 40.44 10.96 -20.88
C ASP A 1031 41.46 9.87 -21.21
N LEU A 1032 42.01 9.84 -22.44
CA LEU A 1032 42.93 8.80 -22.93
C LEU A 1032 44.37 8.97 -22.45
N ASP A 1033 44.80 10.22 -22.19
CA ASP A 1033 46.16 10.49 -21.72
C ASP A 1033 46.21 10.38 -20.20
N THR A 1034 46.91 9.37 -19.67
CA THR A 1034 47.00 9.11 -18.22
C THR A 1034 48.17 9.84 -17.56
N ASN A 1035 49.03 10.49 -18.34
CA ASN A 1035 50.25 11.15 -17.85
C ASN A 1035 50.07 12.66 -17.61
N ARG A 1036 48.95 13.26 -18.05
CA ARG A 1036 48.64 14.69 -17.93
C ARG A 1036 47.70 14.98 -16.75
N CYS A 1037 47.80 16.18 -16.17
CA CYS A 1037 46.95 16.57 -15.04
C CYS A 1037 45.51 16.85 -15.49
N LYS A 1038 44.54 16.24 -14.80
CA LYS A 1038 43.10 16.36 -15.09
C LYS A 1038 42.33 17.11 -14.00
N GLU A 1039 43.02 17.55 -12.96
CA GLU A 1039 42.45 18.18 -11.76
C GLU A 1039 42.75 19.69 -11.72
N LEU A 1040 42.76 20.33 -12.89
CA LEU A 1040 42.88 21.78 -13.00
C LEU A 1040 41.61 22.45 -12.47
N GLU A 1041 41.79 23.55 -11.73
CA GLU A 1041 40.70 24.24 -11.04
C GLU A 1041 40.67 25.73 -11.38
N PHE A 1042 39.44 26.26 -11.44
CA PHE A 1042 39.15 27.68 -11.50
C PHE A 1042 38.86 28.18 -10.08
N LEU A 1043 39.50 29.27 -9.69
CA LEU A 1043 39.51 29.78 -8.32
C LEU A 1043 38.91 31.18 -8.29
N ILE A 1044 37.99 31.44 -7.36
CA ILE A 1044 37.43 32.78 -7.11
C ILE A 1044 37.72 33.17 -5.66
N GLU A 1045 38.26 34.36 -5.43
CA GLU A 1045 38.58 34.80 -4.08
C GLU A 1045 37.31 35.06 -3.25
N ASN A 1046 37.28 34.55 -2.02
CA ASN A 1046 36.25 34.72 -0.99
C ASN A 1046 34.88 34.12 -1.33
N GLN A 1047 34.15 34.67 -2.30
CA GLN A 1047 32.81 34.18 -2.65
C GLN A 1047 32.43 34.55 -4.08
N LEU A 1048 31.60 33.71 -4.71
CA LEU A 1048 30.87 34.03 -5.92
C LEU A 1048 29.44 34.41 -5.55
N ASP A 1049 29.07 35.66 -5.76
CA ASP A 1049 27.69 36.14 -5.59
C ASP A 1049 26.84 35.75 -6.80
N LEU A 1050 25.86 34.88 -6.58
CA LEU A 1050 25.00 34.34 -7.64
C LEU A 1050 23.99 35.38 -8.14
N ARG A 1051 23.74 36.46 -7.39
CA ARG A 1051 22.83 37.55 -7.79
C ARG A 1051 23.38 38.39 -8.94
N LEU A 1052 24.70 38.32 -9.17
CA LEU A 1052 25.38 38.99 -10.28
C LEU A 1052 25.27 38.22 -11.60
N LEU A 1053 24.75 36.98 -11.55
CA LEU A 1053 24.59 36.11 -12.71
C LEU A 1053 23.12 36.08 -13.15
N PRO A 1054 22.82 36.03 -14.45
CA PRO A 1054 21.48 35.77 -14.93
C PRO A 1054 21.09 34.32 -14.63
N ASN A 1055 19.79 34.06 -14.40
CA ASN A 1055 19.32 32.76 -13.93
C ASN A 1055 19.61 31.60 -14.91
N ASP A 1056 19.75 31.88 -16.20
CA ASP A 1056 20.08 30.90 -17.24
C ASP A 1056 21.58 30.54 -17.28
N ALA A 1057 22.45 31.35 -16.67
CA ALA A 1057 23.87 31.04 -16.50
C ALA A 1057 24.13 29.99 -15.41
N ILE A 1058 23.11 29.65 -14.61
CA ILE A 1058 23.20 28.69 -13.50
C ILE A 1058 22.28 27.51 -13.81
N THR A 1059 22.84 26.30 -13.83
CA THR A 1059 22.06 25.06 -13.90
C THR A 1059 22.41 24.15 -12.73
N LEU A 1060 21.38 23.76 -11.97
CA LEU A 1060 21.50 22.75 -10.92
C LEU A 1060 21.37 21.36 -11.55
N VAL A 1061 22.38 20.51 -11.36
CA VAL A 1061 22.42 19.16 -11.93
C VAL A 1061 22.33 18.13 -10.82
N PHE A 1062 21.29 17.29 -10.89
CA PHE A 1062 20.98 16.24 -9.92
C PHE A 1062 21.17 14.85 -10.53
N GLN A 1063 21.36 13.85 -9.67
CA GLN A 1063 21.44 12.46 -10.08
C GLN A 1063 20.05 11.85 -10.37
N TYR A 1064 19.07 12.17 -9.52
CA TYR A 1064 17.68 11.69 -9.54
C TYR A 1064 16.70 12.78 -9.07
N CYS A 1065 15.39 12.51 -9.22
CA CYS A 1065 14.32 13.42 -8.83
C CYS A 1065 14.25 13.64 -7.30
N ASP A 1066 14.53 12.63 -6.49
CA ASP A 1066 14.35 12.68 -5.02
C ASP A 1066 15.14 13.83 -4.35
N ALA A 1067 16.38 14.06 -4.80
CA ALA A 1067 17.21 15.15 -4.31
C ALA A 1067 16.68 16.52 -4.73
N LYS A 1068 16.08 16.61 -5.93
CA LYS A 1068 15.42 17.80 -6.42
C LYS A 1068 14.14 18.07 -5.62
N GLU A 1069 13.31 17.05 -5.39
CA GLU A 1069 12.08 17.14 -4.58
C GLU A 1069 12.37 17.56 -3.14
N SER A 1070 13.46 17.03 -2.55
CA SER A 1070 13.90 17.43 -1.22
C SER A 1070 14.31 18.91 -1.18
N LEU A 1071 15.05 19.37 -2.20
CA LEU A 1071 15.44 20.77 -2.33
C LEU A 1071 14.23 21.70 -2.50
N GLU A 1072 13.28 21.31 -3.36
CA GLU A 1072 12.02 22.03 -3.58
C GLU A 1072 11.16 22.08 -2.31
N SER A 1073 11.11 20.99 -1.55
CA SER A 1073 10.40 20.90 -0.26
C SER A 1073 10.97 21.86 0.79
N ILE A 1074 12.29 22.06 0.79
CA ILE A 1074 13.00 22.95 1.73
C ILE A 1074 12.88 24.42 1.34
N LEU A 1075 13.03 24.74 0.05
CA LEU A 1075 13.10 26.13 -0.44
C LEU A 1075 11.75 26.70 -0.88
N SER A 1076 10.74 25.86 -1.15
CA SER A 1076 9.37 26.20 -1.61
C SER A 1076 9.26 26.96 -2.94
N THR A 1077 10.35 27.51 -3.46
CA THR A 1077 10.45 28.17 -4.78
C THR A 1077 11.83 27.89 -5.38
N GLN A 1078 11.89 27.48 -6.65
CA GLN A 1078 13.14 27.21 -7.35
C GLN A 1078 13.35 28.24 -8.47
N ILE A 1079 14.50 28.92 -8.45
CA ILE A 1079 14.79 30.10 -9.29
C ILE A 1079 15.65 29.74 -10.52
N TYR A 1080 16.37 28.61 -10.47
CA TYR A 1080 17.35 28.20 -11.49
C TYR A 1080 16.93 26.96 -12.27
N ASN A 1081 17.47 26.82 -13.48
CA ASN A 1081 17.25 25.66 -14.34
C ASN A 1081 17.80 24.38 -13.70
N CYS A 1082 17.08 23.28 -13.86
CA CYS A 1082 17.43 21.99 -13.27
C CYS A 1082 17.56 20.89 -14.32
N GLU A 1083 18.60 20.08 -14.21
CA GLU A 1083 18.82 18.92 -15.08
C GLU A 1083 19.03 17.65 -14.25
N ILE A 1084 18.50 16.52 -14.74
CA ILE A 1084 18.81 15.19 -14.20
C ILE A 1084 19.84 14.54 -15.13
N LYS A 1085 21.08 14.35 -14.65
CA LYS A 1085 22.20 13.81 -15.46
C LYS A 1085 22.97 12.72 -14.70
N ARG A 1086 22.52 11.47 -14.81
CA ARG A 1086 23.19 10.31 -14.19
C ARG A 1086 24.68 10.19 -14.51
N HIS A 1087 25.09 10.55 -15.73
CA HIS A 1087 26.47 10.44 -16.19
C HIS A 1087 27.47 11.35 -15.46
N TYR A 1088 27.01 12.35 -14.71
CA TYR A 1088 27.89 13.20 -13.92
C TYR A 1088 28.45 12.43 -12.73
N PHE A 1089 27.77 11.38 -12.30
CA PHE A 1089 28.03 10.64 -11.08
C PHE A 1089 28.63 9.27 -11.42
N GLY A 1090 29.78 8.95 -10.85
CA GLY A 1090 30.44 7.65 -10.97
C GLY A 1090 29.71 6.53 -10.22
N GLN A 1091 30.16 5.29 -10.44
CA GLN A 1091 29.47 4.06 -10.01
C GLN A 1091 29.68 3.72 -8.52
N ASN A 1092 29.90 4.71 -7.65
CA ASN A 1092 29.97 4.46 -6.20
C ASN A 1092 28.60 4.05 -5.66
N ASN A 1093 28.60 3.24 -4.60
CA ASN A 1093 27.37 2.83 -3.92
C ASN A 1093 26.56 4.08 -3.56
N ARG A 1094 25.29 4.08 -3.96
CA ARG A 1094 24.37 5.20 -3.74
C ARG A 1094 23.32 4.83 -2.71
N ILE A 1095 22.82 5.83 -2.01
CA ILE A 1095 21.61 5.71 -1.20
C ILE A 1095 20.44 6.16 -2.08
N PHE A 1096 19.36 5.39 -2.09
CA PHE A 1096 18.12 5.78 -2.73
C PHE A 1096 16.93 5.38 -1.87
N ILE A 1097 15.83 6.10 -2.03
CA ILE A 1097 14.60 5.88 -1.26
C ILE A 1097 13.55 5.33 -2.21
N ASN A 1098 12.94 4.22 -1.81
CA ASN A 1098 11.83 3.66 -2.51
C ASN A 1098 10.54 4.03 -1.78
N HIS A 1099 9.71 4.83 -2.45
CA HIS A 1099 8.40 5.24 -1.99
C HIS A 1099 7.37 4.22 -2.47
N ASP A 1100 6.78 3.47 -1.53
CA ASP A 1100 5.61 2.65 -1.83
C ASP A 1100 4.37 3.56 -1.78
N SER A 1101 3.92 4.01 -2.95
CA SER A 1101 2.78 4.92 -3.09
C SER A 1101 1.43 4.28 -2.74
N GLU A 1102 1.35 2.95 -2.64
CA GLU A 1102 0.10 2.25 -2.28
C GLU A 1102 -0.04 2.05 -0.77
N GLN A 1103 1.08 1.91 -0.06
CA GLN A 1103 1.10 1.65 1.39
C GLN A 1103 1.56 2.85 2.23
N ASP A 1104 1.94 3.98 1.62
CA ASP A 1104 2.58 5.13 2.27
C ASP A 1104 3.80 4.74 3.14
N HIS A 1105 4.58 3.77 2.66
CA HIS A 1105 5.81 3.29 3.27
C HIS A 1105 7.03 3.86 2.53
N ILE A 1106 8.11 4.12 3.27
CA ILE A 1106 9.42 4.40 2.69
C ILE A 1106 10.40 3.31 3.08
N SER A 1107 11.19 2.87 2.09
CA SER A 1107 12.32 1.96 2.31
C SER A 1107 13.61 2.58 1.82
N VAL A 1108 14.65 2.59 2.67
CA VAL A 1108 15.95 3.18 2.35
C VAL A 1108 16.92 2.08 1.87
N MET A 1109 17.48 2.21 0.67
CA MET A 1109 18.32 1.18 0.06
C MET A 1109 19.70 1.70 -0.33
N ILE A 1110 20.69 0.82 -0.32
CA ILE A 1110 22.04 1.06 -0.86
C ILE A 1110 22.25 0.16 -2.08
N ASP A 1111 22.65 0.74 -3.22
CA ASP A 1111 23.10 -0.04 -4.39
C ASP A 1111 24.50 -0.63 -4.07
N GLY A 1112 24.60 -1.94 -3.81
CA GLY A 1112 25.90 -2.63 -3.68
C GLY A 1112 25.98 -3.72 -2.61
N LYS A 1113 27.07 -4.51 -2.61
CA LYS A 1113 27.32 -5.63 -1.67
C LYS A 1113 28.17 -5.28 -0.45
N THR A 1114 28.61 -4.04 -0.29
CA THR A 1114 29.58 -3.68 0.76
C THR A 1114 28.89 -2.90 1.87
N GLU A 1115 28.51 -3.60 2.93
CA GLU A 1115 28.10 -3.02 4.21
C GLU A 1115 29.34 -2.46 4.93
N ARG A 1116 29.32 -1.20 5.37
CA ARG A 1116 30.35 -0.66 6.26
C ARG A 1116 29.88 -0.82 7.70
N GLN A 1117 30.74 -1.32 8.59
CA GLN A 1117 30.42 -1.35 10.02
C GLN A 1117 30.21 0.07 10.55
N GLY A 1118 29.09 0.31 11.24
CA GLY A 1118 28.74 1.59 11.86
C GLY A 1118 27.76 2.47 11.07
N GLU A 1119 27.19 1.98 9.97
CA GLU A 1119 26.16 2.69 9.18
C GLU A 1119 24.79 2.63 9.85
N ILE A 1120 24.16 3.80 9.98
CA ILE A 1120 22.87 3.98 10.62
C ILE A 1120 21.99 4.85 9.73
N PHE A 1121 20.74 4.45 9.53
CA PHE A 1121 19.72 5.30 8.94
C PHE A 1121 18.81 5.86 10.03
N ILE A 1122 18.46 7.13 9.93
CA ILE A 1122 17.58 7.81 10.88
C ILE A 1122 16.39 8.36 10.11
N VAL A 1123 15.17 7.97 10.51
CA VAL A 1123 13.93 8.50 9.95
C VAL A 1123 13.23 9.31 11.03
N GLN A 1124 12.99 10.60 10.79
CA GLN A 1124 12.25 11.46 11.69
C GLN A 1124 10.91 11.84 11.09
N ILE A 1125 9.83 11.57 11.81
CA ILE A 1125 8.45 11.83 11.38
C ILE A 1125 7.82 12.80 12.36
N LYS A 1126 7.29 13.91 11.85
CA LYS A 1126 6.64 14.94 12.65
C LYS A 1126 5.13 14.74 12.69
N SER A 1127 4.59 14.58 13.90
CA SER A 1127 3.15 14.38 14.15
C SER A 1127 2.44 15.72 14.25
N ASN A 1128 1.24 15.86 13.67
CA ASN A 1128 0.37 17.00 13.97
C ASN A 1128 -0.28 16.78 15.35
N GLU A 1129 -0.21 17.78 16.24
CA GLU A 1129 -0.57 17.71 17.68
C GLU A 1129 -1.98 17.19 18.03
N ASN A 1130 -2.85 16.93 17.05
CA ASN A 1130 -4.23 16.48 17.25
C ASN A 1130 -4.50 14.99 16.98
N GLU A 1131 -3.54 14.23 16.46
CA GLU A 1131 -3.73 12.78 16.25
C GLU A 1131 -3.01 11.96 17.33
N LYS A 1132 -3.81 11.40 18.25
CA LYS A 1132 -3.35 10.40 19.22
C LYS A 1132 -2.58 9.29 18.52
N ARG A 1133 -1.41 8.96 19.09
CA ARG A 1133 -0.59 7.72 18.90
C ARG A 1133 -1.30 6.64 18.06
N ASN A 1134 -1.25 6.76 16.74
CA ASN A 1134 -1.82 5.77 15.82
C ASN A 1134 -0.67 5.05 15.12
N ASN A 1135 -0.50 3.77 15.45
CA ASN A 1135 0.12 2.70 14.68
C ASN A 1135 1.20 3.12 13.65
N LEU A 1136 2.41 3.46 14.13
CA LEU A 1136 3.60 3.40 13.28
C LEU A 1136 3.94 1.93 13.02
N ALA A 1137 3.54 1.44 11.85
CA ALA A 1137 3.99 0.15 11.35
C ALA A 1137 5.41 0.32 10.81
N CYS A 1138 6.39 -0.26 11.48
CA CYS A 1138 7.78 -0.27 11.04
C CYS A 1138 8.22 -1.74 10.87
N LYS A 1139 8.87 -2.05 9.74
CA LYS A 1139 9.39 -3.38 9.39
C LYS A 1139 10.88 -3.26 9.01
N GLY A 1140 11.61 -4.37 9.04
CA GLY A 1140 13.06 -4.39 8.71
C GLY A 1140 13.97 -4.28 9.93
N ASN A 1141 15.26 -3.98 9.73
CA ASN A 1141 16.27 -3.94 10.79
C ASN A 1141 16.21 -2.63 11.56
N ILE A 1142 15.25 -2.50 12.47
CA ILE A 1142 15.13 -1.35 13.36
C ILE A 1142 15.98 -1.60 14.60
N ASP A 1143 16.85 -0.66 14.95
CA ASP A 1143 17.61 -0.67 16.19
C ASP A 1143 16.80 -0.07 17.34
N ARG A 1144 16.28 1.15 17.16
CA ARG A 1144 15.63 1.93 18.22
C ARG A 1144 14.56 2.88 17.66
N ILE A 1145 13.53 3.16 18.47
CA ILE A 1145 12.49 4.15 18.18
C ILE A 1145 12.34 5.07 19.39
N PHE A 1146 12.38 6.38 19.16
CA PHE A 1146 12.16 7.40 20.18
C PHE A 1146 10.98 8.28 19.81
N HIS A 1147 10.16 8.63 20.79
CA HIS A 1147 9.07 9.59 20.62
C HIS A 1147 9.29 10.75 21.58
N TYR A 1148 9.57 11.94 21.05
CA TYR A 1148 9.84 13.14 21.84
C TYR A 1148 9.31 14.37 21.13
N ASP A 1149 8.62 15.25 21.87
CA ASP A 1149 8.10 16.55 21.39
C ASP A 1149 7.34 16.48 20.04
N GLY A 1150 6.48 15.46 19.88
CA GLY A 1150 5.72 15.26 18.64
C GLY A 1150 6.53 14.72 17.46
N ILE A 1151 7.81 14.40 17.65
CA ILE A 1151 8.70 13.80 16.64
C ILE A 1151 8.95 12.33 16.99
N THR A 1152 8.72 11.47 16.01
CA THR A 1152 9.12 10.06 16.07
C THR A 1152 10.44 9.88 15.35
N THR A 1153 11.48 9.44 16.05
CA THR A 1153 12.82 9.17 15.50
C THR A 1153 13.08 7.68 15.48
N ILE A 1154 13.30 7.10 14.30
CA ILE A 1154 13.52 5.68 14.08
C ILE A 1154 14.96 5.47 13.59
N TYR A 1155 15.69 4.60 14.28
CA TYR A 1155 17.04 4.18 13.95
C TYR A 1155 17.01 2.81 13.26
N GLY A 1156 17.51 2.73 12.04
CA GLY A 1156 17.68 1.49 11.28
C GLY A 1156 19.15 1.07 11.15
N LYS A 1157 19.46 -0.21 11.39
CA LYS A 1157 20.78 -0.82 11.15
C LYS A 1157 20.87 -1.38 9.75
N ALA A 1158 21.67 -0.80 8.85
CA ALA A 1158 22.19 -1.27 7.55
C ALA A 1158 21.26 -2.03 6.55
N LYS A 1159 20.12 -2.60 6.95
CA LYS A 1159 19.10 -3.21 6.10
C LYS A 1159 17.85 -2.36 6.17
N GLN A 1160 17.59 -1.66 5.07
CA GLN A 1160 16.28 -1.23 4.60
C GLN A 1160 15.23 -1.03 5.71
N PRO A 1161 15.37 0.01 6.56
CA PRO A 1161 14.26 0.37 7.42
C PRO A 1161 13.06 0.68 6.54
N ASP A 1162 11.98 -0.08 6.75
CA ASP A 1162 10.72 0.06 6.05
C ASP A 1162 9.73 0.72 7.02
N VAL A 1163 9.46 1.99 6.79
CA VAL A 1163 8.77 2.86 7.75
C VAL A 1163 7.50 3.41 7.13
N PHE A 1164 6.37 3.17 7.79
CA PHE A 1164 5.11 3.84 7.47
C PHE A 1164 5.21 5.33 7.80
N VAL A 1165 5.14 6.18 6.78
CA VAL A 1165 5.23 7.65 6.92
C VAL A 1165 3.93 8.36 6.56
N ALA A 1166 2.95 7.66 5.98
CA ALA A 1166 1.68 8.26 5.57
C ALA A 1166 1.90 9.52 4.70
N LYS A 1167 1.04 10.53 4.88
CA LYS A 1167 1.22 11.89 4.33
C LYS A 1167 1.85 12.86 5.34
N GLN A 1168 2.57 12.35 6.34
CA GLN A 1168 3.17 13.19 7.38
C GLN A 1168 4.48 13.84 6.89
N PRO A 1169 4.88 14.99 7.47
CA PRO A 1169 6.22 15.54 7.28
C PRO A 1169 7.29 14.59 7.84
N TYR A 1170 8.28 14.21 7.03
CA TYR A 1170 9.41 13.40 7.47
C TYR A 1170 10.74 13.76 6.79
N ALA A 1171 11.83 13.39 7.48
CA ALA A 1171 13.19 13.52 6.98
C ALA A 1171 13.97 12.22 7.20
N VAL A 1172 14.84 11.90 6.26
CA VAL A 1172 15.69 10.71 6.26
C VAL A 1172 17.15 11.15 6.27
N TYR A 1173 17.91 10.63 7.24
CA TYR A 1173 19.32 10.91 7.39
C TYR A 1173 20.14 9.63 7.32
N TYR A 1174 21.32 9.74 6.73
CA TYR A 1174 22.35 8.70 6.79
C TYR A 1174 23.41 9.14 7.79
N GLN A 1175 23.78 8.25 8.71
CA GLN A 1175 24.80 8.50 9.72
C GLN A 1175 25.94 7.48 9.61
N TYR A 1176 27.17 7.99 9.54
CA TYR A 1176 28.41 7.19 9.52
C TYR A 1176 29.51 7.91 10.32
N GLU A 1177 30.28 7.17 11.13
CA GLU A 1177 31.39 7.70 11.96
C GLU A 1177 31.05 9.01 12.73
N LYS A 1178 29.80 9.12 13.24
CA LYS A 1178 29.22 10.25 14.01
C LYS A 1178 28.84 11.51 13.20
N GLN A 1179 28.89 11.46 11.87
CA GLN A 1179 28.33 12.49 11.02
C GLN A 1179 27.01 12.05 10.41
N SER A 1180 26.06 12.97 10.31
CA SER A 1180 24.74 12.75 9.73
C SER A 1180 24.56 13.63 8.51
N TRP A 1181 24.02 13.07 7.43
CA TRP A 1181 23.74 13.75 6.17
C TRP A 1181 22.26 13.62 5.84
N LEU A 1182 21.61 14.72 5.47
CA LEU A 1182 20.23 14.69 4.99
C LEU A 1182 20.18 14.03 3.60
N ILE A 1183 19.44 12.93 3.49
CA ILE A 1183 19.28 12.18 2.25
C ILE A 1183 17.98 12.59 1.54
N TYR A 1184 16.90 12.79 2.31
CA TYR A 1184 15.61 13.17 1.75
C TYR A 1184 14.71 13.85 2.77
N THR A 1185 13.82 14.71 2.29
CA THR A 1185 12.71 15.22 3.06
C THR A 1185 11.53 15.61 2.17
N ASN A 1186 10.32 15.56 2.73
CA ASN A 1186 9.13 16.13 2.11
C ASN A 1186 8.63 17.40 2.83
N HIS A 1187 9.44 18.04 3.69
CA HIS A 1187 9.04 19.24 4.43
C HIS A 1187 10.15 20.30 4.54
N ASN A 1188 9.74 21.50 4.97
CA ASN A 1188 10.54 22.71 4.86
C ASN A 1188 11.57 22.96 5.98
N LYS A 1189 11.63 22.11 7.00
CA LYS A 1189 12.53 22.24 8.17
C LYS A 1189 13.06 20.89 8.65
N PRO A 1190 13.89 20.20 7.85
CA PRO A 1190 14.42 18.87 8.16
C PRO A 1190 15.66 18.95 9.05
N ASP A 1191 15.60 19.69 10.16
CA ASP A 1191 16.72 19.73 11.09
C ASP A 1191 16.72 18.43 11.91
N LEU A 1192 17.87 17.75 12.00
CA LEU A 1192 18.00 16.54 12.79
C LEU A 1192 17.81 16.88 14.27
N ASP A 1193 16.66 16.51 14.83
CA ASP A 1193 16.40 16.70 16.25
C ASP A 1193 17.03 15.56 17.06
N ASP A 1194 18.07 15.84 17.84
CA ASP A 1194 18.73 14.88 18.72
C ASP A 1194 18.47 15.15 20.21
N SER A 1195 17.54 16.05 20.53
CA SER A 1195 17.27 16.52 21.90
C SER A 1195 16.92 15.39 22.88
N TYR A 1196 16.23 14.34 22.42
CA TYR A 1196 15.91 13.15 23.22
C TYR A 1196 17.16 12.46 23.79
N LYS A 1197 18.33 12.55 23.13
CA LYS A 1197 19.59 11.93 23.63
C LYS A 1197 20.05 12.50 24.97
N THR A 1198 19.66 13.74 25.30
CA THR A 1198 20.01 14.35 26.59
C THR A 1198 19.11 13.92 27.74
N GLN A 1199 17.88 13.45 27.46
CA GLN A 1199 16.93 12.96 28.48
C GLN A 1199 17.03 11.45 28.73
N TYR A 1200 17.43 10.65 27.73
CA TYR A 1200 17.44 9.18 27.81
C TYR A 1200 18.88 8.62 27.91
N GLN A 1201 19.66 9.07 28.90
CA GLN A 1201 21.08 8.68 29.07
C GLN A 1201 21.33 7.18 29.38
N GLU A 1202 20.31 6.35 29.61
CA GLU A 1202 20.48 4.91 29.85
C GLU A 1202 19.96 4.07 28.68
N PHE A 1203 20.87 3.34 28.04
CA PHE A 1203 20.55 2.31 27.06
C PHE A 1203 19.78 1.18 27.75
N ILE A 1204 18.51 0.98 27.41
CA ILE A 1204 17.85 -0.32 27.56
C ILE A 1204 17.56 -0.85 26.15
N LEU A 1205 18.32 -1.88 25.76
CA LEU A 1205 17.94 -2.79 24.69
C LEU A 1205 16.69 -3.54 25.18
N TYR A 1206 15.55 -3.32 24.54
CA TYR A 1206 14.44 -4.27 24.62
C TYR A 1206 14.40 -5.04 23.32
N ASP A 1207 14.43 -6.38 23.46
CA ASP A 1207 14.37 -7.40 22.42
C ASP A 1207 13.17 -7.26 21.46
#